data_AF-A0A538PUS2-F1
#
_entry.id   AF-A0A538PUS2-F1
#
_cell.length_a   1.000
_cell.length_b   1.000
_cell.length_c   1.000
_cell.angle_alpha   90.00
_cell.angle_beta   90.00
_cell.angle_gamma   90.00
#
_symmetry.space_group_name_H-M   'P 1'
#
loop_
_entity.id
_entity.type
_entity.pdbx_description
1 polymer ?
#
loop_
_entity_poly.entity_id
_entity_poly.type
_entity_poly.pdbx_seq_one_letter_code
_entity_poly.pdbx_strand_id
1 'polypeptide(L)'
;MKRHLHIAIGPVQGFVAQARRTRDLWGGSYLLSLLSAHAMAGAPTAGRKIIRPLVDGDPLLQWVERAHHGEEAPPQLGSLPNQFIIELHSDLDPVLVANAARYAFEGAWKRMCDLVWQRDLAELAARLGRDTQKIWQRQTEQFWELVWIAGDLADPSALERRKRWRTHRLPEEGGDKCTVMPELQELSGYTRATEHTQQDAFWNALRTRFTERELRLRERLCAVAFVKRRYAHIAHHVIGGKLDVTQWPSTIDVAAVLWIQRAIAIAAPQLDAYARSVQADASEDPRTGGVSRLVPAELIAAAPHAVALGANWYHASFVASARLAALKDEAAREPLRAQLRALARQPDGSCGELGLPPIYYALLLADGDRLGELVNQLGVDVVSRALARFTAGVRAIVQDHQGVAVYAGGDDVLALLPIQRALDCAQALEQDFRRAFEGASATLSAAVVFAHARAPLGRVLAEAHRLLDDVAKDDNGRASLAAGVYRGETMAVQWVTTWERPVASGPDRPATACLRDATREMESGRARLSSSLIHDLRRTLGLLCGDASITPGSFATIPDGVDIAALIKAEILHRHERGDGSEPEIAQLTSIVEDLLGRGAGPTAPARDRRPRARELPRERRARGGTPAMKLQLAAIDTWFFRDSTPFHMDASPQTGVAGIFPPYPSTVTGAVRAALARQAGWDGETNWQGGELAAVLGDGPADHGRLHITGPFLLWNGNPIFPVPRHIVGSRDDGAAWVAKALLRPGPATVLSDLGAEMRLPETPPSTADPSTSLLACGAAGWITLAGLRRVLRGELPHSSDLLRECDLWATEPRIGIRRKDESHTVADGALYSTRHVRPDHRVGLGLDIAGVPSSWSPAGRVFPLGGEGRLAACQAWEGPEISFDAPARDARTAVLVALTPVLLDAAPARSELAVPGVRIVSACIDRPWRIGGWDSRQRAPLPLRNAAPPGSVWFCELVDPDAFHATVTNGLVRAGAGPAAGFGLCATGSAPAWEFTR
;
A
#
# COMPACT_ATOMS: atom_id res chain seq x y z
N MET A 1 -32.43 5.72 -26.35
CA MET A 1 -31.66 6.28 -25.23
C MET A 1 -30.27 5.67 -25.30
N LYS A 2 -29.20 6.48 -25.35
CA LYS A 2 -27.82 5.96 -25.41
C LYS A 2 -27.47 5.30 -24.07
N ARG A 3 -26.96 4.07 -24.10
CA ARG A 3 -26.52 3.35 -22.89
C ARG A 3 -25.01 3.44 -22.76
N HIS A 4 -24.49 3.46 -21.54
CA HIS A 4 -23.05 3.50 -21.30
C HIS A 4 -22.60 2.26 -20.53
N LEU A 5 -21.42 1.76 -20.85
CA LEU A 5 -20.79 0.64 -20.18
C LEU A 5 -19.52 1.11 -19.49
N HIS A 6 -19.49 1.03 -18.17
CA HIS A 6 -18.36 1.42 -17.34
C HIS A 6 -17.58 0.16 -16.99
N ILE A 7 -16.30 0.11 -17.32
CA ILE A 7 -15.42 -1.04 -17.08
C ILE A 7 -14.27 -0.64 -16.16
N ALA A 8 -13.90 -1.52 -15.23
CA ALA A 8 -12.70 -1.42 -14.42
C ALA A 8 -11.94 -2.74 -14.39
N ILE A 9 -10.63 -2.65 -14.58
CA ILE A 9 -9.68 -3.76 -14.53
C ILE A 9 -8.87 -3.65 -13.23
N GLY A 10 -8.73 -4.75 -12.49
CA GLY A 10 -7.92 -4.82 -11.27
C GLY A 10 -7.32 -6.21 -11.07
N PRO A 11 -6.47 -6.41 -10.05
CA PRO A 11 -5.98 -5.41 -9.10
C PRO A 11 -4.88 -4.51 -9.71
N VAL A 12 -4.93 -3.19 -9.46
CA VAL A 12 -3.88 -2.25 -9.90
C VAL A 12 -2.71 -2.25 -8.93
N GLN A 13 -2.93 -1.76 -7.70
CA GLN A 13 -1.89 -1.65 -6.67
C GLN A 13 -1.30 -3.02 -6.30
N GLY A 14 -2.16 -4.04 -6.16
CA GLY A 14 -1.72 -5.42 -5.89
C GLY A 14 -0.88 -6.05 -7.02
N PHE A 15 -0.87 -5.45 -8.21
CA PHE A 15 -0.05 -5.89 -9.33
C PHE A 15 1.16 -4.99 -9.56
N VAL A 16 0.97 -3.69 -9.69
CA VAL A 16 2.01 -2.71 -10.03
C VAL A 16 3.00 -2.55 -8.86
N ALA A 17 2.50 -2.21 -7.67
CA ALA A 17 3.33 -1.90 -6.49
C ALA A 17 4.08 -3.12 -5.92
N GLN A 18 3.63 -4.34 -6.23
CA GLN A 18 4.35 -5.58 -5.91
C GLN A 18 5.57 -5.75 -6.84
N ALA A 19 6.58 -4.90 -6.61
CA ALA A 19 7.81 -4.83 -7.40
C ALA A 19 9.01 -4.64 -6.47
N ARG A 20 10.09 -5.39 -6.72
CA ARG A 20 11.37 -5.23 -6.02
C ARG A 20 12.36 -4.34 -6.78
N ARG A 21 12.07 -4.05 -8.05
CA ARG A 21 12.96 -3.37 -8.99
C ARG A 21 12.18 -2.28 -9.70
N THR A 22 12.86 -1.20 -10.04
CA THR A 22 12.32 -0.09 -10.84
C THR A 22 11.76 -0.58 -12.18
N ARG A 23 12.47 -1.52 -12.84
CA ARG A 23 12.00 -2.19 -14.07
C ARG A 23 10.71 -2.98 -13.88
N ASP A 24 10.58 -3.72 -12.77
CA ASP A 24 9.37 -4.49 -12.49
C ASP A 24 8.19 -3.55 -12.23
N LEU A 25 8.44 -2.40 -11.59
CA LEU A 25 7.42 -1.38 -11.33
C LEU A 25 6.88 -0.78 -12.63
N TRP A 26 7.77 -0.31 -13.52
CA TRP A 26 7.39 0.16 -14.86
C TRP A 26 6.73 -0.96 -15.67
N GLY A 27 7.30 -2.16 -15.65
CA GLY A 27 6.78 -3.28 -16.44
C GLY A 27 5.37 -3.72 -16.01
N GLY A 28 5.07 -3.66 -14.71
CA GLY A 28 3.72 -3.86 -14.21
C GLY A 28 2.74 -2.79 -14.72
N SER A 29 3.14 -1.52 -14.66
CA SER A 29 2.30 -0.41 -15.14
C SER A 29 2.05 -0.47 -16.66
N TYR A 30 3.10 -0.68 -17.44
CA TYR A 30 3.02 -0.82 -18.89
C TYR A 30 2.14 -2.00 -19.30
N LEU A 31 2.34 -3.16 -18.67
CA LEU A 31 1.56 -4.37 -18.96
C LEU A 31 0.08 -4.17 -18.66
N LEU A 32 -0.28 -3.51 -17.56
CA LEU A 32 -1.68 -3.20 -17.25
C LEU A 32 -2.29 -2.24 -18.29
N SER A 33 -1.54 -1.24 -18.73
CA SER A 33 -1.98 -0.29 -19.76
C SER A 33 -2.17 -0.99 -21.11
N LEU A 34 -1.24 -1.88 -21.49
CA LEU A 34 -1.33 -2.69 -22.70
C LEU A 34 -2.54 -3.63 -22.68
N LEU A 35 -2.79 -4.31 -21.56
CA LEU A 35 -3.96 -5.16 -21.42
C LEU A 35 -5.26 -4.35 -21.46
N SER A 36 -5.26 -3.14 -20.89
CA SER A 36 -6.38 -2.20 -20.98
C SER A 36 -6.62 -1.77 -22.44
N ALA A 37 -5.56 -1.53 -23.21
CA ALA A 37 -5.64 -1.27 -24.65
C ALA A 37 -6.29 -2.43 -25.41
N HIS A 38 -5.95 -3.68 -25.10
CA HIS A 38 -6.61 -4.85 -25.68
C HIS A 38 -8.09 -4.94 -25.30
N ALA A 39 -8.45 -4.63 -24.04
CA ALA A 39 -9.85 -4.59 -23.61
C ALA A 39 -10.65 -3.52 -24.37
N MET A 40 -10.06 -2.33 -24.52
CA MET A 40 -10.62 -1.21 -25.28
C MET A 40 -10.80 -1.57 -26.77
N ALA A 41 -9.79 -2.17 -27.39
CA ALA A 41 -9.80 -2.59 -28.78
C ALA A 41 -10.79 -3.74 -29.05
N GLY A 42 -11.00 -4.63 -28.08
CA GLY A 42 -11.87 -5.80 -28.20
C GLY A 42 -13.37 -5.50 -28.21
N ALA A 43 -13.81 -4.34 -27.72
CA ALA A 43 -15.20 -3.93 -27.82
C ALA A 43 -15.60 -3.69 -29.30
N PRO A 44 -16.74 -4.23 -29.78
CA PRO A 44 -17.08 -4.29 -31.22
C PRO A 44 -17.02 -2.95 -31.95
N THR A 45 -16.51 -2.95 -33.19
CA THR A 45 -16.28 -1.74 -34.01
C THR A 45 -17.55 -1.07 -34.52
N ALA A 46 -18.65 -1.82 -34.72
CA ALA A 46 -19.91 -1.26 -35.16
C ALA A 46 -20.65 -0.59 -33.98
N GLY A 47 -20.53 0.73 -33.86
CA GLY A 47 -21.26 1.52 -32.86
C GLY A 47 -20.56 1.68 -31.50
N ARG A 48 -19.22 1.76 -31.50
CA ARG A 48 -18.40 2.02 -30.30
C ARG A 48 -17.86 3.45 -30.34
N LYS A 49 -17.98 4.14 -29.21
CA LYS A 49 -17.11 5.28 -28.88
C LYS A 49 -16.61 5.12 -27.46
N ILE A 50 -15.29 5.00 -27.28
CA ILE A 50 -14.69 5.15 -25.95
C ILE A 50 -14.74 6.63 -25.64
N ILE A 51 -15.56 6.99 -24.65
CA ILE A 51 -15.79 8.39 -24.29
C ILE A 51 -14.92 8.83 -23.11
N ARG A 52 -14.41 7.87 -22.32
CA ARG A 52 -13.50 8.14 -21.21
C ARG A 52 -12.51 6.99 -21.03
N PRO A 53 -11.20 7.23 -20.99
CA PRO A 53 -10.54 8.49 -21.36
C PRO A 53 -10.77 8.82 -22.85
N LEU A 54 -10.38 10.01 -23.28
CA LEU A 54 -10.25 10.29 -24.71
C LEU A 54 -9.05 9.50 -25.25
N VAL A 55 -9.33 8.58 -26.18
CA VAL A 55 -8.32 7.67 -26.74
C VAL A 55 -8.00 7.98 -28.20
N ASP A 56 -8.66 8.98 -28.79
CA ASP A 56 -8.41 9.40 -30.17
C ASP A 56 -6.97 9.87 -30.31
N GLY A 57 -6.18 9.14 -31.10
CA GLY A 57 -4.75 9.44 -31.27
C GLY A 57 -3.82 8.80 -30.23
N ASP A 58 -4.33 8.03 -29.27
CA ASP A 58 -3.49 7.38 -28.25
C ASP A 58 -2.50 6.39 -28.92
N PRO A 59 -1.17 6.55 -28.72
CA PRO A 59 -0.18 5.72 -29.40
C PRO A 59 -0.29 4.23 -29.05
N LEU A 60 -0.68 3.90 -27.82
CA LEU A 60 -0.74 2.51 -27.35
C LEU A 60 -1.99 1.80 -27.87
N LEU A 61 -3.14 2.49 -27.89
CA LEU A 61 -4.36 1.93 -28.50
C LEU A 61 -4.17 1.72 -30.01
N GLN A 62 -3.63 2.71 -30.73
CA GLN A 62 -3.35 2.59 -32.16
C GLN A 62 -2.39 1.43 -32.46
N TRP A 63 -1.38 1.24 -31.60
CA TRP A 63 -0.45 0.13 -31.72
C TRP A 63 -1.16 -1.22 -31.65
N VAL A 64 -2.08 -1.39 -30.69
CA VAL A 64 -2.86 -2.61 -30.53
C VAL A 64 -3.85 -2.83 -31.68
N GLU A 65 -4.53 -1.78 -32.15
CA GLU A 65 -5.53 -1.88 -33.22
C GLU A 65 -4.94 -2.20 -34.59
N ARG A 66 -3.72 -1.73 -34.88
CA ARG A 66 -3.04 -1.98 -36.17
C ARG A 66 -2.40 -3.36 -36.28
N ALA A 67 -2.34 -4.13 -35.19
CA ALA A 67 -1.68 -5.43 -35.13
C ALA A 67 -0.27 -5.43 -35.78
N HIS A 68 0.52 -4.39 -35.48
CA HIS A 68 1.83 -4.19 -36.12
C HIS A 68 2.75 -5.41 -35.96
N HIS A 69 3.37 -5.82 -37.07
CA HIS A 69 4.46 -6.78 -37.13
C HIS A 69 5.63 -6.09 -37.83
N GLY A 70 6.64 -5.62 -37.08
CA GLY A 70 7.74 -4.86 -37.69
C GLY A 70 8.89 -4.50 -36.74
N GLU A 71 9.86 -3.72 -37.26
CA GLU A 71 11.06 -3.27 -36.53
C GLU A 71 10.83 -2.02 -35.66
N GLU A 72 9.68 -1.36 -35.78
CA GLU A 72 9.33 -0.17 -34.98
C GLU A 72 9.21 -0.52 -33.48
N ALA A 73 9.66 0.41 -32.64
CA ALA A 73 9.56 0.26 -31.19
C ALA A 73 8.13 0.61 -30.73
N PRO A 74 7.49 -0.23 -29.89
CA PRO A 74 6.21 0.12 -29.30
C PRO A 74 6.35 1.36 -28.39
N PRO A 75 5.23 2.04 -28.08
CA PRO A 75 5.22 3.10 -27.08
C PRO A 75 5.93 2.64 -25.79
N GLN A 76 6.74 3.51 -25.19
CA GLN A 76 7.59 3.15 -24.02
C GLN A 76 6.94 3.52 -22.68
N LEU A 77 5.74 4.11 -22.70
CA LEU A 77 4.97 4.51 -21.53
C LEU A 77 3.56 3.95 -21.66
N GLY A 78 3.02 3.40 -20.56
CA GLY A 78 1.62 3.01 -20.50
C GLY A 78 0.75 4.24 -20.25
N SER A 79 0.05 4.70 -21.29
CA SER A 79 -0.80 5.91 -21.25
C SER A 79 -2.25 5.62 -20.85
N LEU A 80 -2.69 4.38 -21.01
CA LEU A 80 -4.10 4.02 -20.87
C LEU A 80 -4.45 3.57 -19.45
N PRO A 81 -5.51 4.12 -18.84
CA PRO A 81 -5.95 3.77 -17.51
C PRO A 81 -6.66 2.41 -17.48
N ASN A 82 -6.79 1.86 -16.27
CA ASN A 82 -7.49 0.61 -16.02
C ASN A 82 -9.03 0.78 -15.92
N GLN A 83 -9.55 2.00 -16.11
CA GLN A 83 -10.99 2.30 -16.05
C GLN A 83 -11.41 3.09 -17.28
N PHE A 84 -12.48 2.68 -17.93
CA PHE A 84 -12.97 3.34 -19.14
C PHE A 84 -14.47 3.19 -19.32
N ILE A 85 -15.06 4.09 -20.11
CA ILE A 85 -16.48 4.13 -20.44
C ILE A 85 -16.67 4.03 -21.95
N ILE A 86 -17.56 3.12 -22.35
CA ILE A 86 -17.97 2.92 -23.75
C ILE A 86 -19.41 3.43 -23.92
N GLU A 87 -19.63 4.31 -24.89
CA GLU A 87 -20.97 4.64 -25.39
C GLU A 87 -21.45 3.51 -26.31
N LEU A 88 -22.66 3.01 -26.02
CA LEU A 88 -23.33 1.95 -26.78
C LEU A 88 -24.45 2.55 -27.63
N HIS A 89 -24.50 2.14 -28.91
CA HIS A 89 -25.67 2.35 -29.75
C HIS A 89 -26.88 1.57 -29.18
N SER A 90 -28.11 2.02 -29.47
CA SER A 90 -29.35 1.54 -28.84
C SER A 90 -29.58 0.03 -28.95
N ASP A 91 -28.99 -0.61 -29.97
CA ASP A 91 -29.28 -1.99 -30.35
C ASP A 91 -28.21 -2.97 -29.85
N LEU A 92 -27.13 -2.47 -29.23
CA LEU A 92 -26.04 -3.30 -28.71
C LEU A 92 -26.32 -3.77 -27.27
N ASP A 93 -26.19 -5.08 -27.05
CA ASP A 93 -26.27 -5.67 -25.71
C ASP A 93 -25.00 -5.33 -24.90
N PRO A 94 -25.12 -4.61 -23.75
CA PRO A 94 -23.98 -4.32 -22.88
C PRO A 94 -23.22 -5.57 -22.43
N VAL A 95 -23.90 -6.71 -22.26
CA VAL A 95 -23.27 -7.97 -21.84
C VAL A 95 -22.32 -8.49 -22.92
N LEU A 96 -22.75 -8.44 -24.19
CA LEU A 96 -21.93 -8.87 -25.32
C LEU A 96 -20.67 -8.01 -25.46
N VAL A 97 -20.82 -6.69 -25.33
CA VAL A 97 -19.69 -5.74 -25.41
C VAL A 97 -18.72 -5.93 -24.23
N ALA A 98 -19.24 -6.08 -23.01
CA ALA A 98 -18.42 -6.35 -21.84
C ALA A 98 -17.65 -7.66 -21.96
N ASN A 99 -18.30 -8.72 -22.46
CA ASN A 99 -17.65 -10.01 -22.69
C ASN A 99 -16.59 -9.92 -23.79
N ALA A 100 -16.83 -9.19 -24.88
CA ALA A 100 -15.84 -8.98 -25.93
C ALA A 100 -14.57 -8.27 -25.39
N ALA A 101 -14.74 -7.21 -24.60
CA ALA A 101 -13.64 -6.54 -23.91
C ALA A 101 -12.88 -7.49 -22.97
N ARG A 102 -13.61 -8.30 -22.20
CA ARG A 102 -13.02 -9.33 -21.32
C ARG A 102 -12.23 -10.38 -22.11
N TYR A 103 -12.78 -10.94 -23.17
CA TYR A 103 -12.11 -11.96 -23.98
C TYR A 103 -10.85 -11.42 -24.65
N ALA A 104 -10.85 -10.17 -25.12
CA ALA A 104 -9.66 -9.56 -25.69
C ALA A 104 -8.56 -9.35 -24.64
N PHE A 105 -8.93 -8.86 -23.45
CA PHE A 105 -8.03 -8.73 -22.30
C PHE A 105 -7.43 -10.08 -21.89
N GLU A 106 -8.28 -11.06 -21.58
CA GLU A 106 -7.88 -12.39 -21.12
C GLU A 106 -7.07 -13.14 -22.17
N GLY A 107 -7.44 -13.00 -23.45
CA GLY A 107 -6.71 -13.57 -24.58
C GLY A 107 -5.30 -13.00 -24.71
N ALA A 108 -5.13 -11.68 -24.55
CA ALA A 108 -3.81 -11.06 -24.57
C ALA A 108 -2.94 -11.52 -23.40
N TRP A 109 -3.50 -11.54 -22.19
CA TRP A 109 -2.83 -12.07 -21.00
C TRP A 109 -2.42 -13.53 -21.18
N LYS A 110 -3.36 -14.38 -21.63
CA LYS A 110 -3.12 -15.80 -21.85
C LYS A 110 -2.02 -16.06 -22.88
N ARG A 111 -2.00 -15.35 -24.01
CA ARG A 111 -0.92 -15.48 -25.01
C ARG A 111 0.46 -15.19 -24.41
N MET A 112 0.55 -14.15 -23.56
CA MET A 112 1.78 -13.84 -22.85
C MET A 112 2.18 -14.95 -21.87
N CYS A 113 1.24 -15.43 -21.05
CA CYS A 113 1.49 -16.52 -20.12
C CYS A 113 1.92 -17.80 -20.83
N ASP A 114 1.23 -18.19 -21.89
CA ASP A 114 1.53 -19.42 -22.65
C ASP A 114 2.94 -19.35 -23.26
N LEU A 115 3.35 -18.20 -23.81
CA LEU A 115 4.68 -18.06 -24.39
C LEU A 115 5.79 -18.05 -23.33
N VAL A 116 5.59 -17.38 -22.18
CA VAL A 116 6.53 -17.45 -21.06
C VAL A 116 6.66 -18.88 -20.56
N TRP A 117 5.53 -19.58 -20.37
CA TRP A 117 5.49 -20.96 -19.91
C TRP A 117 6.29 -21.87 -20.84
N GLN A 118 5.97 -21.84 -22.14
CA GLN A 118 6.58 -22.71 -23.15
C GLN A 118 8.10 -22.51 -23.24
N ARG A 119 8.56 -21.25 -23.22
CA ARG A 119 9.99 -20.94 -23.41
C ARG A 119 10.82 -21.16 -22.15
N ASP A 120 10.30 -20.75 -21.00
CA ASP A 120 11.14 -20.59 -19.81
C ASP A 120 10.94 -21.72 -18.78
N LEU A 121 9.73 -22.30 -18.68
CA LEU A 121 9.34 -23.17 -17.55
C LEU A 121 8.93 -24.59 -17.92
N ALA A 122 8.26 -24.83 -19.06
CA ALA A 122 7.59 -26.11 -19.35
C ALA A 122 8.51 -27.34 -19.20
N GLU A 123 9.67 -27.30 -19.84
CA GLU A 123 10.68 -28.37 -19.77
C GLU A 123 11.19 -28.60 -18.33
N LEU A 124 11.47 -27.51 -17.61
CA LEU A 124 11.99 -27.58 -16.24
C LEU A 124 10.93 -28.09 -15.27
N ALA A 125 9.69 -27.61 -15.41
CA ALA A 125 8.55 -28.01 -14.61
C ALA A 125 8.24 -29.50 -14.75
N ALA A 126 8.35 -30.05 -15.96
CA ALA A 126 8.16 -31.49 -16.21
C ALA A 126 9.24 -32.35 -15.52
N ARG A 127 10.47 -31.83 -15.38
CA ARG A 127 11.60 -32.58 -14.83
C ARG A 127 11.75 -32.44 -13.31
N LEU A 128 11.55 -31.24 -12.78
CA LEU A 128 11.87 -30.90 -11.39
C LEU A 128 10.69 -30.29 -10.61
N GLY A 129 9.56 -30.00 -11.26
CA GLY A 129 8.42 -29.35 -10.60
C GLY A 129 7.47 -30.34 -9.94
N ARG A 130 6.76 -29.90 -8.89
CA ARG A 130 5.59 -30.59 -8.34
C ARG A 130 4.34 -29.76 -8.59
N ASP A 131 3.42 -30.28 -9.41
CA ASP A 131 2.19 -29.58 -9.77
C ASP A 131 2.41 -28.15 -10.30
N THR A 132 3.63 -27.82 -10.75
CA THR A 132 4.02 -26.47 -11.22
C THR A 132 3.10 -25.97 -12.31
N GLN A 133 2.65 -26.83 -13.23
CA GLN A 133 1.69 -26.48 -14.27
C GLN A 133 0.31 -26.15 -13.70
N LYS A 134 -0.17 -26.90 -12.70
CA LYS A 134 -1.45 -26.62 -12.03
C LYS A 134 -1.37 -25.30 -11.25
N ILE A 135 -0.25 -25.05 -10.56
CA ILE A 135 0.02 -23.78 -9.88
C ILE A 135 0.02 -22.64 -10.89
N TRP A 136 0.70 -22.81 -12.02
CA TRP A 136 0.76 -21.82 -13.09
C TRP A 136 -0.63 -21.47 -13.62
N GLN A 137 -1.41 -22.47 -14.04
CA GLN A 137 -2.75 -22.29 -14.60
C GLN A 137 -3.68 -21.61 -13.57
N ARG A 138 -3.77 -22.17 -12.36
CA ARG A 138 -4.56 -21.62 -11.26
C ARG A 138 -4.28 -20.14 -11.01
N GLN A 139 -3.01 -19.76 -10.95
CA GLN A 139 -2.62 -18.38 -10.68
C GLN A 139 -2.84 -17.44 -11.86
N THR A 140 -2.53 -17.87 -13.09
CA THR A 140 -2.63 -17.01 -14.28
C THR A 140 -4.06 -16.81 -14.76
N GLU A 141 -4.94 -17.79 -14.59
CA GLU A 141 -6.33 -17.74 -15.05
C GLU A 141 -7.25 -16.94 -14.11
N GLN A 142 -6.90 -16.82 -12.82
CA GLN A 142 -7.80 -16.25 -11.80
C GLN A 142 -7.25 -14.97 -11.14
N PHE A 143 -6.12 -14.44 -11.60
CA PHE A 143 -5.50 -13.27 -10.98
C PHE A 143 -6.30 -11.97 -11.19
N TRP A 144 -6.75 -11.74 -12.43
CA TRP A 144 -7.38 -10.49 -12.84
C TRP A 144 -8.88 -10.43 -12.48
N GLU A 145 -9.33 -9.25 -12.07
CA GLU A 145 -10.71 -8.87 -11.84
C GLU A 145 -11.12 -7.89 -12.96
N LEU A 146 -12.23 -8.17 -13.64
CA LEU A 146 -12.83 -7.24 -14.61
C LEU A 146 -14.29 -7.00 -14.24
N VAL A 147 -14.54 -5.83 -13.64
CA VAL A 147 -15.84 -5.36 -13.15
C VAL A 147 -16.48 -4.46 -14.19
N TRP A 148 -17.78 -4.60 -14.41
CA TRP A 148 -18.50 -3.70 -15.31
C TRP A 148 -19.94 -3.42 -14.86
N ILE A 149 -20.46 -2.25 -15.24
CA ILE A 149 -21.85 -1.86 -15.04
C ILE A 149 -22.37 -1.10 -16.26
N ALA A 150 -23.60 -1.43 -16.67
CA ALA A 150 -24.35 -0.65 -17.65
C ALA A 150 -25.20 0.41 -16.94
N GLY A 151 -25.11 1.66 -17.39
CA GLY A 151 -25.78 2.79 -16.74
C GLY A 151 -25.87 4.04 -17.62
N ASP A 152 -26.35 5.13 -17.02
CA ASP A 152 -26.34 6.45 -17.63
C ASP A 152 -24.96 7.12 -17.39
N LEU A 153 -24.47 7.87 -18.38
CA LEU A 153 -23.26 8.66 -18.26
C LEU A 153 -23.39 9.72 -17.15
N ALA A 154 -24.60 10.18 -16.88
CA ALA A 154 -24.91 11.14 -15.83
C ALA A 154 -24.72 10.58 -14.40
N ASP A 155 -24.52 9.27 -14.23
CA ASP A 155 -24.15 8.68 -12.93
C ASP A 155 -22.63 8.40 -12.85
N PRO A 156 -21.82 9.37 -12.42
CA PRO A 156 -20.38 9.17 -12.26
C PRO A 156 -20.04 8.15 -11.15
N SER A 157 -21.00 7.83 -10.27
CA SER A 157 -20.80 6.96 -9.11
C SER A 157 -21.04 5.47 -9.40
N ALA A 158 -21.63 5.12 -10.55
CA ALA A 158 -22.09 3.76 -10.86
C ALA A 158 -21.01 2.69 -10.61
N LEU A 159 -19.79 2.93 -11.10
CA LEU A 159 -18.67 2.01 -10.96
C LEU A 159 -18.15 1.93 -9.52
N GLU A 160 -18.14 3.05 -8.78
CA GLU A 160 -17.76 3.05 -7.37
C GLU A 160 -18.79 2.32 -6.50
N ARG A 161 -20.09 2.50 -6.76
CA ARG A 161 -21.16 1.73 -6.13
C ARG A 161 -21.00 0.24 -6.40
N ARG A 162 -20.62 -0.14 -7.63
CA ARG A 162 -20.33 -1.54 -7.97
C ARG A 162 -19.09 -2.06 -7.22
N LYS A 163 -18.02 -1.27 -7.14
CA LYS A 163 -16.77 -1.61 -6.42
C LYS A 163 -16.94 -1.73 -4.90
N ARG A 164 -18.02 -1.19 -4.31
CA ARG A 164 -18.38 -1.41 -2.91
C ARG A 164 -18.76 -2.86 -2.60
N TRP A 165 -19.10 -3.67 -3.61
CA TRP A 165 -19.35 -5.09 -3.47
C TRP A 165 -18.23 -5.90 -4.12
N ARG A 166 -17.08 -6.04 -3.47
CA ARG A 166 -15.98 -6.84 -4.01
C ARG A 166 -16.32 -8.33 -4.00
N THR A 167 -16.24 -8.95 -5.18
CA THR A 167 -16.61 -10.35 -5.40
C THR A 167 -15.47 -11.19 -5.96
N HIS A 168 -14.39 -10.58 -6.44
CA HIS A 168 -13.21 -11.31 -6.88
C HIS A 168 -12.56 -12.07 -5.73
N ARG A 169 -12.28 -13.36 -5.95
CA ARG A 169 -11.68 -14.27 -4.98
C ARG A 169 -10.50 -14.96 -5.65
N LEU A 170 -9.32 -14.80 -5.07
CA LEU A 170 -8.15 -15.55 -5.51
C LEU A 170 -8.30 -17.03 -5.08
N PRO A 171 -7.79 -18.01 -5.82
CA PRO A 171 -7.82 -19.41 -5.42
C PRO A 171 -7.14 -19.65 -4.06
N GLU A 172 -7.44 -20.78 -3.43
CA GLU A 172 -6.69 -21.21 -2.26
C GLU A 172 -5.22 -21.46 -2.64
N GLU A 173 -4.29 -20.82 -1.95
CA GLU A 173 -2.86 -20.91 -2.27
C GLU A 173 -2.14 -21.65 -1.14
N GLY A 174 -1.73 -22.89 -1.39
CA GLY A 174 -0.94 -23.73 -0.49
C GLY A 174 0.56 -23.40 -0.51
N GLY A 175 1.37 -24.25 0.13
CA GLY A 175 2.84 -24.23 0.05
C GLY A 175 3.51 -22.92 0.45
N ASP A 176 4.80 -22.82 0.14
CA ASP A 176 5.59 -21.61 0.36
C ASP A 176 5.15 -20.48 -0.59
N LYS A 177 5.29 -19.24 -0.14
CA LYS A 177 4.81 -18.07 -0.89
C LYS A 177 5.89 -17.45 -1.76
N CYS A 178 5.43 -16.80 -2.81
CA CYS A 178 6.25 -15.96 -3.65
C CYS A 178 6.87 -14.82 -2.84
N THR A 179 8.14 -14.55 -3.12
CA THR A 179 8.91 -13.50 -2.46
C THR A 179 8.51 -12.08 -2.87
N VAL A 180 7.79 -11.93 -3.99
CA VAL A 180 7.30 -10.65 -4.52
C VAL A 180 5.80 -10.47 -4.30
N MET A 181 5.01 -11.54 -4.39
CA MET A 181 3.55 -11.52 -4.24
C MET A 181 3.14 -12.55 -3.18
N PRO A 182 3.19 -12.22 -1.88
CA PRO A 182 3.10 -13.19 -0.79
C PRO A 182 1.73 -13.86 -0.64
N GLU A 183 0.72 -13.40 -1.38
CA GLU A 183 -0.62 -14.01 -1.44
C GLU A 183 -0.69 -15.23 -2.37
N LEU A 184 0.36 -15.48 -3.15
CA LEU A 184 0.45 -16.54 -4.16
C LEU A 184 1.59 -17.52 -3.83
N GLN A 185 1.37 -18.81 -4.08
CA GLN A 185 2.36 -19.87 -3.95
C GLN A 185 3.52 -19.67 -4.94
N GLU A 186 4.72 -20.08 -4.55
CA GLU A 186 5.87 -20.16 -5.46
C GLU A 186 5.76 -21.34 -6.46
N LEU A 187 6.49 -21.28 -7.57
CA LEU A 187 6.31 -22.21 -8.71
C LEU A 187 6.80 -23.65 -8.51
N SER A 188 7.73 -23.94 -7.59
CA SER A 188 8.29 -25.29 -7.47
C SER A 188 7.27 -26.32 -6.94
N GLY A 189 6.34 -25.88 -6.09
CA GLY A 189 5.31 -26.71 -5.48
C GLY A 189 5.75 -27.51 -4.26
N TYR A 190 7.01 -27.35 -3.82
CA TYR A 190 7.57 -28.02 -2.65
C TYR A 190 7.44 -27.16 -1.38
N THR A 191 7.36 -27.82 -0.22
CA THR A 191 7.33 -27.14 1.08
C THR A 191 8.72 -27.12 1.69
N ARG A 192 9.34 -25.94 1.85
CA ARG A 192 10.73 -25.82 2.30
C ARG A 192 11.00 -26.47 3.65
N ALA A 193 10.05 -26.45 4.58
CA ALA A 193 10.23 -27.01 5.91
C ALA A 193 10.52 -28.52 5.91
N THR A 194 10.09 -29.23 4.88
CA THR A 194 10.27 -30.68 4.71
C THR A 194 11.05 -31.06 3.45
N GLU A 195 11.09 -30.18 2.43
CA GLU A 195 11.51 -30.48 1.06
C GLU A 195 12.41 -29.39 0.45
N HIS A 196 13.23 -28.73 1.29
CA HIS A 196 14.13 -27.66 0.85
C HIS A 196 15.07 -28.07 -0.29
N THR A 197 15.57 -29.32 -0.30
CA THR A 197 16.52 -29.81 -1.33
C THR A 197 15.89 -29.81 -2.72
N GLN A 198 14.66 -30.32 -2.85
CA GLN A 198 13.92 -30.38 -4.12
C GLN A 198 13.54 -28.97 -4.60
N GLN A 199 13.07 -28.13 -3.67
CA GLN A 199 12.79 -26.72 -3.95
C GLN A 199 14.04 -25.99 -4.46
N ASP A 200 15.18 -26.14 -3.77
CA ASP A 200 16.42 -25.48 -4.15
C ASP A 200 16.96 -26.02 -5.48
N ALA A 201 16.82 -27.31 -5.78
CA ALA A 201 17.16 -27.89 -7.07
C ALA A 201 16.35 -27.28 -8.23
N PHE A 202 15.03 -27.15 -8.08
CA PHE A 202 14.16 -26.50 -9.07
C PHE A 202 14.60 -25.06 -9.35
N TRP A 203 14.75 -24.25 -8.31
CA TRP A 203 15.09 -22.84 -8.47
C TRP A 203 16.52 -22.61 -8.95
N ASN A 204 17.49 -23.43 -8.53
CA ASN A 204 18.86 -23.34 -9.01
C ASN A 204 18.96 -23.69 -10.50
N ALA A 205 18.27 -24.72 -10.94
CA ALA A 205 18.20 -25.08 -12.37
C ALA A 205 17.49 -24.00 -13.21
N LEU A 206 16.53 -23.27 -12.65
CA LEU A 206 15.94 -22.11 -13.32
C LEU A 206 16.93 -20.94 -13.41
N ARG A 207 17.68 -20.67 -12.33
CA ARG A 207 18.64 -19.56 -12.25
C ARG A 207 19.78 -19.67 -13.26
N THR A 208 20.21 -20.87 -13.64
CA THR A 208 21.26 -21.01 -14.68
C THR A 208 20.82 -20.50 -16.05
N ARG A 209 19.51 -20.32 -16.28
CA ARG A 209 18.95 -19.78 -17.53
C ARG A 209 18.84 -18.25 -17.54
N PHE A 210 19.09 -17.58 -16.42
CA PHE A 210 18.82 -16.15 -16.23
C PHE A 210 20.00 -15.43 -15.58
N THR A 211 20.12 -14.14 -15.85
CA THR A 211 21.08 -13.30 -15.13
C THR A 211 20.66 -13.09 -13.68
N GLU A 212 21.58 -12.73 -12.78
CA GLU A 212 21.23 -12.33 -11.40
C GLU A 212 20.24 -11.13 -11.38
N ARG A 213 20.29 -10.32 -12.45
CA ARG A 213 19.36 -9.23 -12.69
C ARG A 213 17.97 -9.67 -13.14
N GLU A 214 17.78 -10.91 -13.55
CA GLU A 214 16.48 -11.46 -13.91
C GLU A 214 15.93 -12.37 -12.82
N LEU A 215 16.78 -13.10 -12.09
CA LEU A 215 16.36 -13.95 -10.98
C LEU A 215 17.48 -14.08 -9.93
N ARG A 216 17.27 -13.51 -8.73
CA ARG A 216 18.30 -13.57 -7.66
C ARG A 216 18.41 -14.96 -7.03
N LEU A 217 19.55 -15.24 -6.40
CA LEU A 217 19.90 -16.53 -5.76
C LEU A 217 18.87 -17.06 -4.75
N ARG A 218 18.06 -16.21 -4.12
CA ARG A 218 17.06 -16.61 -3.11
C ARG A 218 15.64 -16.10 -3.44
N GLU A 219 15.45 -15.58 -4.65
CA GLU A 219 14.15 -15.17 -5.16
C GLU A 219 13.38 -16.43 -5.62
N ARG A 220 12.14 -16.55 -5.15
CA ARG A 220 11.17 -17.57 -5.55
C ARG A 220 9.90 -16.84 -5.95
N LEU A 221 9.42 -17.09 -7.15
CA LEU A 221 8.34 -16.33 -7.78
C LEU A 221 7.10 -17.21 -7.97
N CYS A 222 5.93 -16.59 -7.92
CA CYS A 222 4.67 -17.12 -8.44
C CYS A 222 4.61 -16.89 -9.95
N ALA A 223 3.62 -17.47 -10.62
CA ALA A 223 3.43 -17.33 -12.07
C ALA A 223 3.29 -15.86 -12.51
N VAL A 224 2.47 -15.08 -11.81
CA VAL A 224 2.21 -13.67 -12.15
C VAL A 224 3.48 -12.82 -12.03
N ALA A 225 4.23 -12.97 -10.94
CA ALA A 225 5.50 -12.26 -10.76
C ALA A 225 6.56 -12.70 -11.78
N PHE A 226 6.56 -13.98 -12.17
CA PHE A 226 7.46 -14.51 -13.19
C PHE A 226 7.13 -13.93 -14.58
N VAL A 227 5.85 -13.90 -14.97
CA VAL A 227 5.41 -13.25 -16.23
C VAL A 227 5.80 -11.78 -16.24
N LYS A 228 5.53 -11.05 -15.15
CA LYS A 228 5.90 -9.63 -14.99
C LYS A 228 7.41 -9.39 -15.20
N ARG A 229 8.25 -10.36 -14.81
CA ARG A 229 9.71 -10.30 -14.98
C ARG A 229 10.16 -10.68 -16.40
N ARG A 230 9.40 -11.50 -17.12
CA ARG A 230 9.79 -12.10 -18.42
C ARG A 230 9.17 -11.46 -19.65
N TYR A 231 7.95 -10.94 -19.56
CA TYR A 231 7.17 -10.54 -20.75
C TYR A 231 7.89 -9.50 -21.62
N ALA A 232 8.61 -8.55 -21.01
CA ALA A 232 9.33 -7.51 -21.75
C ALA A 232 10.47 -8.07 -22.62
N HIS A 233 11.10 -9.18 -22.23
CA HIS A 233 12.15 -9.85 -23.01
C HIS A 233 11.59 -10.61 -24.22
N ILE A 234 10.31 -10.96 -24.18
CA ILE A 234 9.59 -11.62 -25.28
C ILE A 234 8.61 -10.67 -25.97
N ALA A 235 8.69 -9.36 -25.70
CA ALA A 235 7.78 -8.34 -26.20
C ALA A 235 7.61 -8.39 -27.72
N HIS A 236 8.69 -8.66 -28.47
CA HIS A 236 8.63 -8.78 -29.93
C HIS A 236 7.67 -9.87 -30.43
N HIS A 237 7.48 -10.94 -29.65
CA HIS A 237 6.57 -12.02 -30.01
C HIS A 237 5.12 -11.78 -29.54
N VAL A 238 4.90 -11.00 -28.49
CA VAL A 238 3.58 -10.84 -27.85
C VAL A 238 2.97 -9.45 -28.01
N ILE A 239 3.79 -8.45 -28.33
CA ILE A 239 3.45 -7.03 -28.50
C ILE A 239 3.77 -6.55 -29.92
N GLY A 240 4.55 -7.31 -30.70
CA GLY A 240 4.89 -6.97 -32.09
C GLY A 240 6.10 -6.03 -32.26
N GLY A 241 6.81 -5.70 -31.18
CA GLY A 241 8.03 -4.88 -31.22
C GLY A 241 8.91 -5.03 -29.97
N LYS A 242 10.15 -4.52 -30.03
CA LYS A 242 11.13 -4.65 -28.93
C LYS A 242 10.90 -3.59 -27.85
N LEU A 243 10.60 -4.03 -26.63
CA LEU A 243 10.74 -3.20 -25.44
C LEU A 243 12.17 -3.34 -24.92
N ASP A 244 13.01 -2.32 -25.12
CA ASP A 244 14.28 -2.31 -24.41
C ASP A 244 13.99 -2.08 -22.91
N VAL A 245 14.30 -3.09 -22.11
CA VAL A 245 14.26 -3.03 -20.64
C VAL A 245 15.60 -3.43 -20.05
N THR A 246 16.59 -3.69 -20.91
CA THR A 246 17.93 -4.14 -20.51
C THR A 246 18.69 -2.99 -19.87
N GLN A 247 18.44 -1.77 -20.34
CA GLN A 247 19.05 -0.52 -19.89
C GLN A 247 18.18 0.23 -18.86
N TRP A 248 17.25 -0.45 -18.17
CA TRP A 248 16.38 0.25 -17.22
C TRP A 248 17.16 0.68 -15.96
N PRO A 249 17.13 1.98 -15.58
CA PRO A 249 17.93 2.48 -14.46
C PRO A 249 17.47 1.91 -13.11
N SER A 250 18.42 1.47 -12.30
CA SER A 250 18.21 1.16 -10.89
C SER A 250 18.10 2.45 -10.05
N THR A 251 17.64 2.32 -8.81
CA THR A 251 17.65 3.42 -7.84
C THR A 251 19.05 3.99 -7.58
N ILE A 252 20.10 3.17 -7.75
CA ILE A 252 21.49 3.59 -7.58
C ILE A 252 21.96 4.36 -8.81
N ASP A 253 21.53 3.96 -10.01
CA ASP A 253 21.81 4.71 -11.24
C ASP A 253 21.15 6.10 -11.21
N VAL A 254 19.89 6.18 -10.77
CA VAL A 254 19.18 7.46 -10.59
C VAL A 254 19.86 8.34 -9.53
N ALA A 255 20.34 7.76 -8.42
CA ALA A 255 21.06 8.50 -7.38
C ALA A 255 22.38 9.12 -7.87
N ALA A 256 23.11 8.39 -8.72
CA ALA A 256 24.45 8.77 -9.14
C ALA A 256 24.50 9.57 -10.46
N VAL A 257 23.42 9.62 -11.25
CA VAL A 257 23.45 10.14 -12.63
C VAL A 257 24.06 11.54 -12.75
N LEU A 258 23.68 12.50 -11.90
CA LEU A 258 24.20 13.86 -11.99
C LEU A 258 25.68 13.95 -11.63
N TRP A 259 26.14 13.09 -10.71
CA TRP A 259 27.56 12.98 -10.40
C TRP A 259 28.33 12.38 -11.58
N ILE A 260 27.78 11.35 -12.25
CA ILE A 260 28.39 10.76 -13.44
C ILE A 260 28.50 11.79 -14.56
N GLN A 261 27.44 12.58 -14.82
CA GLN A 261 27.48 13.64 -15.83
C GLN A 261 28.57 14.69 -15.51
N ARG A 262 28.67 15.13 -14.25
CA ARG A 262 29.74 16.05 -13.81
C ARG A 262 31.13 15.42 -13.95
N ALA A 263 31.27 14.15 -13.57
CA ALA A 263 32.52 13.40 -13.69
C ALA A 263 32.98 13.27 -15.15
N ILE A 264 32.05 13.06 -16.09
CA ILE A 264 32.34 13.05 -17.53
C ILE A 264 32.80 14.45 -17.98
N ALA A 265 32.08 15.50 -17.58
CA ALA A 265 32.44 16.87 -17.95
C ALA A 265 33.82 17.31 -17.45
N ILE A 266 34.25 16.82 -16.27
CA ILE A 266 35.51 17.19 -15.63
C ILE A 266 36.66 16.25 -16.01
N ALA A 267 36.41 14.95 -16.08
CA ALA A 267 37.45 13.91 -16.12
C ALA A 267 37.03 12.67 -16.95
N ALA A 268 36.38 12.86 -18.11
CA ALA A 268 35.95 11.77 -18.99
C ALA A 268 37.02 10.69 -19.25
N PRO A 269 38.28 11.02 -19.62
CA PRO A 269 39.29 9.99 -19.88
C PRO A 269 39.59 9.11 -18.66
N GLN A 270 39.69 9.72 -17.47
CA GLN A 270 39.99 9.03 -16.21
C GLN A 270 38.80 8.17 -15.78
N LEU A 271 37.58 8.69 -15.91
CA LEU A 271 36.37 7.96 -15.56
C LEU A 271 36.16 6.75 -16.48
N ASP A 272 36.38 6.92 -17.78
CA ASP A 272 36.23 5.84 -18.77
C ASP A 272 37.34 4.79 -18.62
N ALA A 273 38.56 5.21 -18.25
CA ALA A 273 39.66 4.30 -17.90
C ALA A 273 39.32 3.48 -16.64
N TYR A 274 38.80 4.12 -15.59
CA TYR A 274 38.32 3.42 -14.40
C TYR A 274 37.26 2.37 -14.74
N ALA A 275 36.28 2.71 -15.58
CA ALA A 275 35.24 1.79 -15.99
C ALA A 275 35.79 0.57 -16.76
N ARG A 276 36.82 0.75 -17.60
CA ARG A 276 37.52 -0.38 -18.26
C ARG A 276 38.24 -1.28 -17.26
N SER A 277 38.89 -0.72 -16.23
CA SER A 277 39.51 -1.53 -15.16
C SER A 277 38.45 -2.37 -14.44
N VAL A 278 37.31 -1.79 -14.09
CA VAL A 278 36.21 -2.55 -13.47
C VAL A 278 35.71 -3.67 -14.40
N GLN A 279 35.55 -3.41 -15.69
CA GLN A 279 35.13 -4.43 -16.66
C GLN A 279 36.14 -5.57 -16.80
N ALA A 280 37.43 -5.29 -16.67
CA ALA A 280 38.47 -6.31 -16.70
C ALA A 280 38.45 -7.19 -15.44
N ASP A 281 38.25 -6.59 -14.25
CA ASP A 281 38.44 -7.25 -12.96
C ASP A 281 37.15 -7.81 -12.35
N ALA A 282 35.96 -7.36 -12.75
CA ALA A 282 34.69 -7.86 -12.23
C ALA A 282 34.47 -9.34 -12.58
N SER A 283 33.96 -10.13 -11.63
CA SER A 283 33.67 -11.56 -11.84
C SER A 283 32.45 -11.80 -12.73
N GLU A 284 31.55 -10.83 -12.81
CA GLU A 284 30.34 -10.83 -13.65
C GLU A 284 30.28 -9.55 -14.49
N ASP A 285 29.45 -9.50 -15.53
CA ASP A 285 29.32 -8.31 -16.38
C ASP A 285 28.83 -7.09 -15.56
N PRO A 286 29.70 -6.09 -15.32
CA PRO A 286 29.36 -4.97 -14.45
C PRO A 286 28.51 -3.92 -15.17
N ARG A 287 28.28 -4.07 -16.48
CA ARG A 287 27.55 -3.10 -17.30
C ARG A 287 26.06 -3.26 -17.11
N THR A 288 25.39 -2.18 -16.70
CA THR A 288 23.93 -2.15 -16.56
C THR A 288 23.25 -1.40 -17.69
N GLY A 289 23.94 -0.43 -18.30
CA GLY A 289 23.32 0.52 -19.22
C GLY A 289 22.18 1.32 -18.58
N GLY A 290 21.98 1.28 -17.26
CA GLY A 290 20.91 2.04 -16.61
C GLY A 290 21.06 3.54 -16.83
N VAL A 291 22.31 4.00 -16.73
CA VAL A 291 22.68 5.41 -16.83
C VAL A 291 22.53 5.96 -18.25
N SER A 292 22.70 5.15 -19.31
CA SER A 292 22.58 5.61 -20.71
C SER A 292 21.20 6.18 -21.04
N ARG A 293 20.16 5.82 -20.29
CA ARG A 293 18.81 6.39 -20.44
C ARG A 293 18.64 7.78 -19.86
N LEU A 294 19.52 8.17 -18.95
CA LEU A 294 19.41 9.38 -18.15
C LEU A 294 20.45 10.44 -18.53
N VAL A 295 21.31 10.14 -19.51
CA VAL A 295 22.38 11.03 -19.95
C VAL A 295 22.24 11.37 -21.45
N PRO A 296 22.55 12.60 -21.88
CA PRO A 296 22.58 12.98 -23.28
C PRO A 296 23.59 12.18 -24.11
N ALA A 297 23.33 12.00 -25.40
CA ALA A 297 24.14 11.18 -26.31
C ALA A 297 25.59 11.65 -26.42
N GLU A 298 25.85 12.95 -26.27
CA GLU A 298 27.18 13.55 -26.31
C GLU A 298 28.05 13.05 -25.16
N LEU A 299 27.47 12.93 -23.95
CA LEU A 299 28.19 12.39 -22.79
C LEU A 299 28.44 10.89 -22.92
N ILE A 300 27.54 10.15 -23.58
CA ILE A 300 27.73 8.73 -23.90
C ILE A 300 28.95 8.56 -24.80
N ALA A 301 29.06 9.38 -25.84
CA ALA A 301 30.19 9.33 -26.76
C ALA A 301 31.53 9.68 -26.07
N ALA A 302 31.51 10.60 -25.10
CA ALA A 302 32.71 11.01 -24.37
C ALA A 302 33.26 9.95 -23.40
N ALA A 303 32.40 9.13 -22.79
CA ALA A 303 32.80 8.10 -21.83
C ALA A 303 31.89 6.84 -21.91
N PRO A 304 31.95 6.07 -23.00
CA PRO A 304 31.00 5.00 -23.28
C PRO A 304 31.07 3.83 -22.29
N HIS A 305 32.27 3.50 -21.78
CA HIS A 305 32.43 2.43 -20.79
C HIS A 305 31.92 2.87 -19.43
N ALA A 306 32.11 4.14 -19.08
CA ALA A 306 31.57 4.71 -17.85
C ALA A 306 30.04 4.70 -17.86
N VAL A 307 29.41 5.22 -18.91
CA VAL A 307 27.94 5.24 -18.98
C VAL A 307 27.33 3.83 -19.00
N ALA A 308 28.02 2.85 -19.59
CA ALA A 308 27.56 1.47 -19.57
C ALA A 308 27.65 0.82 -18.17
N LEU A 309 28.54 1.29 -17.30
CA LEU A 309 28.83 0.69 -16.00
C LEU A 309 27.64 0.88 -15.02
N GLY A 310 27.33 -0.16 -14.24
CA GLY A 310 26.36 -0.03 -13.15
C GLY A 310 26.85 0.91 -12.06
N ALA A 311 25.98 1.81 -11.59
CA ALA A 311 26.39 2.84 -10.65
C ALA A 311 26.88 2.31 -9.29
N ASN A 312 26.60 1.03 -8.97
CA ASN A 312 27.18 0.32 -7.83
C ASN A 312 28.70 0.45 -7.76
N TRP A 313 29.37 0.47 -8.91
CA TRP A 313 30.82 0.49 -8.99
C TRP A 313 31.40 1.86 -8.67
N TYR A 314 30.65 2.96 -8.78
CA TYR A 314 31.17 4.29 -8.42
C TYR A 314 31.26 4.54 -6.92
N HIS A 315 30.73 3.65 -6.08
CA HIS A 315 30.78 3.79 -4.63
C HIS A 315 31.94 2.99 -4.04
N ALA A 316 32.96 3.67 -3.52
CA ALA A 316 34.13 3.02 -2.91
C ALA A 316 33.78 2.10 -1.72
N SER A 317 32.66 2.36 -1.01
CA SER A 317 32.15 1.49 0.05
C SER A 317 31.53 0.19 -0.49
N PHE A 318 30.96 0.22 -1.70
CA PHE A 318 30.45 -0.98 -2.36
C PHE A 318 31.59 -1.79 -2.97
N VAL A 319 32.55 -1.12 -3.62
CA VAL A 319 33.78 -1.76 -4.10
C VAL A 319 34.59 -2.37 -2.95
N ALA A 320 34.49 -1.87 -1.72
CA ALA A 320 35.13 -2.49 -0.56
C ALA A 320 34.49 -3.83 -0.12
N SER A 321 33.29 -4.17 -0.61
CA SER A 321 32.55 -5.36 -0.19
C SER A 321 32.58 -6.45 -1.25
N ALA A 322 33.14 -7.62 -0.93
CA ALA A 322 33.17 -8.77 -1.84
C ALA A 322 31.77 -9.27 -2.27
N ARG A 323 30.75 -9.00 -1.44
CA ARG A 323 29.35 -9.31 -1.76
C ARG A 323 28.75 -8.37 -2.81
N LEU A 324 29.18 -7.11 -2.84
CA LEU A 324 28.57 -6.07 -3.69
C LEU A 324 29.37 -5.81 -4.97
N ALA A 325 30.67 -6.07 -4.89
CA ALA A 325 31.63 -5.97 -5.96
C ALA A 325 32.49 -7.24 -5.92
N ALA A 326 32.00 -8.27 -6.61
CA ALA A 326 32.72 -9.52 -6.78
C ALA A 326 33.77 -9.33 -7.90
N LEU A 327 35.02 -9.69 -7.57
CA LEU A 327 36.18 -9.52 -8.44
C LEU A 327 36.77 -10.89 -8.76
N LYS A 328 37.41 -11.01 -9.93
CA LYS A 328 38.17 -12.19 -10.34
C LYS A 328 39.39 -12.40 -9.43
N ASP A 329 40.03 -11.29 -9.04
CA ASP A 329 41.17 -11.25 -8.12
C ASP A 329 40.94 -10.14 -7.08
N GLU A 330 41.07 -10.50 -5.80
CA GLU A 330 40.93 -9.56 -4.69
C GLU A 330 42.05 -8.50 -4.66
N ALA A 331 43.21 -8.77 -5.28
CA ALA A 331 44.29 -7.79 -5.40
C ALA A 331 43.88 -6.52 -6.17
N ALA A 332 42.88 -6.61 -7.06
CA ALA A 332 42.36 -5.46 -7.82
C ALA A 332 41.53 -4.48 -6.97
N ARG A 333 41.08 -4.88 -5.77
CA ARG A 333 40.12 -4.10 -4.97
C ARG A 333 40.65 -2.74 -4.53
N GLU A 334 41.85 -2.68 -3.94
CA GLU A 334 42.42 -1.41 -3.48
C GLU A 334 42.82 -0.47 -4.64
N PRO A 335 43.43 -0.95 -5.74
CA PRO A 335 43.63 -0.14 -6.94
C PRO A 335 42.35 0.53 -7.45
N LEU A 336 41.24 -0.21 -7.58
CA LEU A 336 39.95 0.36 -8.01
C LEU A 336 39.44 1.43 -7.03
N ARG A 337 39.58 1.19 -5.71
CA ARG A 337 39.21 2.19 -4.69
C ARG A 337 40.09 3.43 -4.74
N ALA A 338 41.38 3.27 -5.01
CA ALA A 338 42.31 4.39 -5.13
C ALA A 338 41.96 5.28 -6.34
N GLN A 339 41.62 4.67 -7.49
CA GLN A 339 41.14 5.39 -8.67
C GLN A 339 39.86 6.20 -8.38
N LEU A 340 38.88 5.61 -7.66
CA LEU A 340 37.68 6.34 -7.24
C LEU A 340 38.00 7.52 -6.31
N ARG A 341 38.92 7.36 -5.36
CA ARG A 341 39.35 8.47 -4.47
C ARG A 341 40.04 9.57 -5.27
N ALA A 342 40.83 9.21 -6.30
CA ALA A 342 41.47 10.18 -7.18
C ALA A 342 40.46 10.92 -8.06
N LEU A 343 39.42 10.24 -8.57
CA LEU A 343 38.31 10.86 -9.29
C LEU A 343 37.55 11.85 -8.39
N ALA A 344 37.25 11.46 -7.15
CA ALA A 344 36.55 12.33 -6.21
C ALA A 344 37.30 13.63 -5.88
N ARG A 345 38.64 13.64 -6.00
CA ARG A 345 39.50 14.81 -5.76
C ARG A 345 39.74 15.66 -7.00
N GLN A 346 39.16 15.31 -8.16
CA GLN A 346 39.32 16.13 -9.36
C GLN A 346 38.75 17.53 -9.11
N PRO A 347 39.46 18.60 -9.49
CA PRO A 347 38.97 19.96 -9.29
C PRO A 347 37.65 20.19 -10.03
N ASP A 348 36.64 20.68 -9.31
CA ASP A 348 35.41 21.18 -9.90
C ASP A 348 35.42 22.71 -9.76
N GLY A 349 35.50 23.40 -10.91
CA GLY A 349 35.57 24.86 -10.98
C GLY A 349 34.41 25.59 -10.31
N SER A 350 33.34 24.88 -9.91
CA SER A 350 32.19 25.42 -9.19
C SER A 350 32.08 24.99 -7.72
N CYS A 351 32.78 23.94 -7.27
CA CYS A 351 32.59 23.34 -5.93
C CYS A 351 33.88 22.93 -5.20
N GLY A 352 35.06 23.27 -5.72
CA GLY A 352 36.34 22.81 -5.18
C GLY A 352 36.73 21.45 -5.75
N GLU A 353 36.13 20.37 -5.26
CA GLU A 353 36.37 18.98 -5.73
C GLU A 353 35.06 18.34 -6.24
N LEU A 354 35.16 17.33 -7.12
CA LEU A 354 34.03 16.57 -7.64
C LEU A 354 33.22 15.87 -6.53
N GLY A 355 33.91 15.40 -5.47
CA GLY A 355 33.30 14.72 -4.33
C GLY A 355 32.85 13.29 -4.61
N LEU A 356 32.15 12.69 -3.64
CA LEU A 356 31.65 11.31 -3.73
C LEU A 356 30.26 11.27 -4.42
N PRO A 357 29.94 10.19 -5.15
CA PRO A 357 28.62 10.03 -5.75
C PRO A 357 27.52 9.93 -4.68
N PRO A 358 26.39 10.66 -4.84
CA PRO A 358 25.24 10.55 -3.96
C PRO A 358 24.65 9.13 -3.95
N ILE A 359 24.16 8.69 -2.79
CA ILE A 359 23.52 7.37 -2.63
C ILE A 359 22.03 7.47 -2.27
N TYR A 360 21.45 8.67 -2.31
CA TYR A 360 20.02 8.88 -2.14
C TYR A 360 19.41 9.20 -3.51
N TYR A 361 18.17 8.75 -3.70
CA TYR A 361 17.31 9.12 -4.83
C TYR A 361 16.00 9.67 -4.28
N ALA A 362 15.18 10.25 -5.13
CA ALA A 362 13.84 10.69 -4.81
C ALA A 362 12.80 9.85 -5.58
N LEU A 363 11.75 9.44 -4.88
CA LEU A 363 10.53 8.93 -5.48
C LEU A 363 9.46 10.03 -5.41
N LEU A 364 8.94 10.42 -6.57
CA LEU A 364 7.90 11.43 -6.72
C LEU A 364 6.59 10.73 -7.08
N LEU A 365 5.54 11.00 -6.33
CA LEU A 365 4.17 10.61 -6.62
C LEU A 365 3.30 11.87 -6.68
N ALA A 366 2.46 12.03 -7.70
CA ALA A 366 1.54 13.15 -7.82
C ALA A 366 0.18 12.69 -8.34
N ASP A 367 -0.88 13.42 -7.99
CA ASP A 367 -2.28 13.09 -8.28
C ASP A 367 -3.12 14.38 -8.34
N GLY A 368 -4.10 14.42 -9.24
CA GLY A 368 -4.94 15.57 -9.51
C GLY A 368 -6.01 15.76 -8.44
N ASP A 369 -6.12 16.96 -7.90
CA ASP A 369 -7.07 17.22 -6.84
C ASP A 369 -8.50 17.40 -7.38
N ARG A 370 -9.44 16.72 -6.73
CA ARG A 370 -10.89 16.92 -6.90
C ARG A 370 -11.33 16.87 -8.36
N LEU A 371 -10.77 15.94 -9.15
CA LEU A 371 -11.16 15.76 -10.56
C LEU A 371 -12.68 15.63 -10.77
N GLY A 372 -13.40 15.03 -9.81
CA GLY A 372 -14.87 14.96 -9.86
C GLY A 372 -15.55 16.33 -9.85
N GLU A 373 -15.05 17.27 -9.04
CA GLU A 373 -15.56 18.66 -9.02
C GLU A 373 -15.21 19.39 -10.31
N LEU A 374 -13.99 19.21 -10.83
CA LEU A 374 -13.58 19.79 -12.12
C LEU A 374 -14.44 19.26 -13.27
N VAL A 375 -14.78 17.96 -13.26
CA VAL A 375 -15.69 17.36 -14.24
C VAL A 375 -17.09 17.98 -14.14
N ASN A 376 -17.58 18.23 -12.93
CA ASN A 376 -18.88 18.88 -12.73
C ASN A 376 -18.88 20.35 -13.19
N GLN A 377 -17.76 21.07 -13.03
CA GLN A 377 -17.64 22.49 -13.38
C GLN A 377 -17.37 22.72 -14.87
N LEU A 378 -16.41 22.00 -15.45
CA LEU A 378 -15.91 22.23 -16.81
C LEU A 378 -16.50 21.28 -17.84
N GLY A 379 -17.13 20.19 -17.38
CA GLY A 379 -17.57 19.09 -18.22
C GLY A 379 -16.48 18.05 -18.49
N VAL A 380 -16.92 16.80 -18.65
CA VAL A 380 -16.05 15.62 -18.84
C VAL A 380 -15.08 15.79 -20.01
N ASP A 381 -15.54 16.37 -21.12
CA ASP A 381 -14.76 16.50 -22.36
C ASP A 381 -13.58 17.47 -22.21
N VAL A 382 -13.77 18.58 -21.50
CA VAL A 382 -12.71 19.58 -21.26
C VAL A 382 -11.65 18.99 -20.34
N VAL A 383 -12.08 18.37 -19.23
CA VAL A 383 -11.17 17.70 -18.30
C VAL A 383 -10.38 16.59 -18.99
N SER A 384 -11.05 15.75 -19.78
CA SER A 384 -10.38 14.64 -20.48
C SER A 384 -9.33 15.13 -21.48
N ARG A 385 -9.58 16.23 -22.20
CA ARG A 385 -8.58 16.85 -23.10
C ARG A 385 -7.40 17.44 -22.33
N ALA A 386 -7.67 18.13 -21.22
CA ALA A 386 -6.63 18.68 -20.35
C ALA A 386 -5.72 17.57 -19.80
N LEU A 387 -6.29 16.48 -19.28
CA LEU A 387 -5.53 15.33 -18.78
C LEU A 387 -4.69 14.65 -19.87
N ALA A 388 -5.23 14.50 -21.08
CA ALA A 388 -4.47 13.96 -22.22
C ALA A 388 -3.28 14.85 -22.58
N ARG A 389 -3.47 16.19 -22.59
CA ARG A 389 -2.40 17.17 -22.83
C ARG A 389 -1.32 17.10 -21.75
N PHE A 390 -1.70 17.05 -20.48
CA PHE A 390 -0.77 16.92 -19.36
C PHE A 390 0.02 15.60 -19.46
N THR A 391 -0.66 14.46 -19.63
CA THR A 391 -0.03 13.14 -19.71
C THR A 391 1.02 13.08 -20.84
N ALA A 392 0.76 13.75 -21.97
CA ALA A 392 1.72 13.83 -23.08
C ALA A 392 3.02 14.58 -22.73
N GLY A 393 2.96 15.56 -21.80
CA GLY A 393 4.10 16.35 -21.34
C GLY A 393 4.93 15.72 -20.23
N VAL A 394 4.33 14.87 -19.38
CA VAL A 394 4.97 14.31 -18.17
C VAL A 394 6.32 13.66 -18.46
N ARG A 395 6.43 12.84 -19.52
CA ARG A 395 7.68 12.14 -19.85
C ARG A 395 8.81 13.13 -20.14
N ALA A 396 8.54 14.17 -20.94
CA ALA A 396 9.54 15.15 -21.30
C ALA A 396 10.01 15.92 -20.05
N ILE A 397 9.06 16.40 -19.24
CA ILE A 397 9.37 17.11 -17.99
C ILE A 397 10.25 16.27 -17.06
N VAL A 398 9.93 14.99 -16.86
CA VAL A 398 10.72 14.11 -16.01
C VAL A 398 12.12 13.84 -16.59
N GLN A 399 12.24 13.69 -17.91
CA GLN A 399 13.52 13.49 -18.59
C GLN A 399 14.42 14.74 -18.54
N ASP A 400 13.83 15.93 -18.68
CA ASP A 400 14.54 17.22 -18.54
C ASP A 400 15.18 17.39 -17.16
N HIS A 401 14.61 16.70 -16.16
CA HIS A 401 15.10 16.64 -14.78
C HIS A 401 15.96 15.39 -14.49
N GLN A 402 16.45 14.71 -15.54
CA GLN A 402 17.27 13.48 -15.46
C GLN A 402 16.61 12.35 -14.66
N GLY A 403 15.28 12.34 -14.62
CA GLY A 403 14.48 11.30 -14.00
C GLY A 403 13.98 10.26 -14.99
N VAL A 404 13.29 9.26 -14.46
CA VAL A 404 12.54 8.28 -15.25
C VAL A 404 11.08 8.24 -14.79
N ALA A 405 10.17 8.44 -15.74
CA ALA A 405 8.74 8.28 -15.52
C ALA A 405 8.42 6.77 -15.51
N VAL A 406 7.78 6.32 -14.44
CA VAL A 406 7.36 4.92 -14.26
C VAL A 406 5.92 4.73 -14.74
N TYR A 407 5.05 5.70 -14.41
CA TYR A 407 3.67 5.75 -14.85
C TYR A 407 3.23 7.21 -14.98
N ALA A 408 2.41 7.49 -15.99
CA ALA A 408 1.67 8.73 -16.14
C ALA A 408 0.36 8.39 -16.85
N GLY A 409 -0.76 8.46 -16.14
CA GLY A 409 -2.06 8.12 -16.74
C GLY A 409 -3.16 8.99 -16.17
N GLY A 410 -3.65 9.91 -16.99
CA GLY A 410 -4.64 10.90 -16.57
C GLY A 410 -3.98 11.98 -15.74
N ASP A 411 -4.14 11.90 -14.42
CA ASP A 411 -3.64 12.85 -13.42
C ASP A 411 -2.56 12.26 -12.50
N ASP A 412 -2.49 10.93 -12.42
CA ASP A 412 -1.51 10.22 -11.59
C ASP A 412 -0.13 10.15 -12.26
N VAL A 413 0.91 10.54 -11.53
CA VAL A 413 2.31 10.49 -11.96
C VAL A 413 3.17 9.79 -10.92
N LEU A 414 4.03 8.87 -11.38
CA LEU A 414 5.07 8.24 -10.57
C LEU A 414 6.42 8.33 -11.28
N ALA A 415 7.40 8.95 -10.65
CA ALA A 415 8.73 9.16 -11.20
C ALA A 415 9.85 8.89 -10.19
N LEU A 416 11.02 8.51 -10.71
CA LEU A 416 12.26 8.39 -9.94
C LEU A 416 13.23 9.47 -10.41
N LEU A 417 13.75 10.25 -9.48
CA LEU A 417 14.55 11.44 -9.77
C LEU A 417 15.82 11.48 -8.92
N PRO A 418 16.91 12.10 -9.42
CA PRO A 418 18.04 12.47 -8.56
C PRO A 418 17.57 13.51 -7.54
N ILE A 419 18.11 13.45 -6.32
CA ILE A 419 17.63 14.29 -5.19
C ILE A 419 17.68 15.79 -5.48
N GLN A 420 18.64 16.22 -6.29
CA GLN A 420 18.87 17.62 -6.64
C GLN A 420 17.81 18.19 -7.59
N ARG A 421 17.04 17.34 -8.30
CA ARG A 421 16.05 17.75 -9.30
C ARG A 421 14.61 17.43 -8.90
N ALA A 422 14.43 16.71 -7.80
CA ALA A 422 13.13 16.12 -7.46
C ALA A 422 12.04 17.17 -7.16
N LEU A 423 12.35 18.17 -6.35
CA LEU A 423 11.40 19.23 -5.99
C LEU A 423 11.08 20.14 -7.18
N ASP A 424 12.09 20.43 -8.00
CA ASP A 424 11.95 21.25 -9.22
C ASP A 424 11.06 20.54 -10.24
N CYS A 425 11.24 19.23 -10.42
CA CYS A 425 10.39 18.41 -11.26
C CYS A 425 8.95 18.40 -10.75
N ALA A 426 8.74 18.27 -9.44
CA ALA A 426 7.40 18.34 -8.83
C ALA A 426 6.71 19.67 -9.13
N GLN A 427 7.44 20.78 -8.99
CA GLN A 427 6.95 22.11 -9.33
C GLN A 427 6.61 22.24 -10.82
N ALA A 428 7.46 21.72 -11.71
CA ALA A 428 7.24 21.77 -13.16
C ALA A 428 6.01 20.96 -13.59
N LEU A 429 5.79 19.78 -12.98
CA LEU A 429 4.60 18.97 -13.20
C LEU A 429 3.33 19.70 -12.75
N GLU A 430 3.35 20.33 -11.58
CA GLU A 430 2.21 21.13 -11.10
C GLU A 430 1.89 22.29 -12.05
N GLN A 431 2.91 23.03 -12.50
CA GLN A 431 2.74 24.13 -13.43
C GLN A 431 2.23 23.67 -14.80
N ASP A 432 2.66 22.49 -15.27
CA ASP A 432 2.16 21.89 -16.50
C ASP A 432 0.70 21.46 -16.36
N PHE A 433 0.34 20.82 -15.23
CA PHE A 433 -1.03 20.46 -14.91
C PHE A 433 -1.92 21.70 -14.91
N ARG A 434 -1.56 22.75 -14.17
CA ARG A 434 -2.31 24.02 -14.13
C ARG A 434 -2.48 24.65 -15.51
N ARG A 435 -1.43 24.64 -16.34
CA ARG A 435 -1.46 25.14 -17.73
C ARG A 435 -2.37 24.31 -18.63
N ALA A 436 -2.45 23.00 -18.43
CA ALA A 436 -3.31 22.12 -19.21
C ALA A 436 -4.81 22.42 -19.00
N PHE A 437 -5.18 23.01 -17.85
CA PHE A 437 -6.56 23.40 -17.50
C PHE A 437 -6.90 24.88 -17.75
N GLU A 438 -6.06 25.62 -18.50
CA GLU A 438 -6.35 26.97 -19.06
C GLU A 438 -6.93 28.02 -18.08
N GLY A 439 -6.61 27.92 -16.78
CA GLY A 439 -7.03 28.91 -15.76
C GLY A 439 -8.24 28.51 -14.92
N ALA A 440 -8.78 27.29 -15.07
CA ALA A 440 -9.62 26.70 -14.03
C ALA A 440 -8.81 26.48 -12.73
N SER A 441 -9.48 26.48 -11.58
CA SER A 441 -8.88 26.21 -10.26
C SER A 441 -8.53 24.73 -10.07
N ALA A 442 -7.87 24.13 -11.07
CA ALA A 442 -7.35 22.77 -11.04
C ALA A 442 -5.99 22.75 -10.33
N THR A 443 -5.84 21.86 -9.37
CA THR A 443 -4.61 21.75 -8.56
C THR A 443 -4.07 20.33 -8.59
N LEU A 444 -2.76 20.19 -8.39
CA LEU A 444 -2.06 18.93 -8.25
C LEU A 444 -1.53 18.83 -6.84
N SER A 445 -1.62 17.66 -6.20
CA SER A 445 -0.90 17.38 -4.96
C SER A 445 0.22 16.39 -5.22
N ALA A 446 1.36 16.57 -4.55
CA ALA A 446 2.54 15.73 -4.77
C ALA A 446 3.24 15.33 -3.47
N ALA A 447 3.81 14.14 -3.47
CA ALA A 447 4.69 13.60 -2.45
C ALA A 447 6.08 13.30 -3.03
N VAL A 448 7.14 13.72 -2.32
CA VAL A 448 8.54 13.44 -2.67
C VAL A 448 9.25 12.75 -1.51
N VAL A 449 9.58 11.46 -1.68
CA VAL A 449 10.31 10.68 -0.67
C VAL A 449 11.77 10.54 -1.08
N PHE A 450 12.66 11.15 -0.32
CA PHE A 450 14.11 10.97 -0.42
C PHE A 450 14.51 9.72 0.33
N ALA A 451 15.03 8.71 -0.36
CA ALA A 451 15.40 7.44 0.24
C ALA A 451 16.80 7.01 -0.17
N HIS A 452 17.47 6.27 0.72
CA HIS A 452 18.72 5.61 0.36
C HIS A 452 18.47 4.66 -0.82
N ALA A 453 19.36 4.59 -1.81
CA ALA A 453 19.14 3.84 -3.06
C ALA A 453 18.95 2.34 -2.86
N ARG A 454 19.41 1.81 -1.72
CA ARG A 454 19.18 0.41 -1.31
C ARG A 454 17.99 0.20 -0.39
N ALA A 455 17.28 1.28 -0.04
CA ALA A 455 16.05 1.21 0.70
C ALA A 455 15.00 0.41 -0.09
N PRO A 456 14.04 -0.20 0.60
CA PRO A 456 13.02 -1.00 -0.04
C PRO A 456 12.07 -0.18 -0.88
N LEU A 457 12.02 -0.46 -2.19
CA LEU A 457 11.15 0.27 -3.08
C LEU A 457 9.67 0.20 -2.65
N GLY A 458 9.17 -0.98 -2.27
CA GLY A 458 7.79 -1.11 -1.77
C GLY A 458 7.50 -0.31 -0.50
N ARG A 459 8.50 -0.08 0.37
CA ARG A 459 8.33 0.75 1.57
C ARG A 459 8.37 2.24 1.24
N VAL A 460 9.28 2.64 0.34
CA VAL A 460 9.35 4.02 -0.16
C VAL A 460 8.05 4.39 -0.88
N LEU A 461 7.48 3.47 -1.67
CA LEU A 461 6.16 3.64 -2.32
C LEU A 461 5.03 3.78 -1.31
N ALA A 462 4.95 2.90 -0.31
CA ALA A 462 3.92 2.98 0.72
C ALA A 462 3.98 4.31 1.49
N GLU A 463 5.19 4.79 1.77
CA GLU A 463 5.39 6.07 2.44
C GLU A 463 5.07 7.26 1.53
N ALA A 464 5.33 7.17 0.23
CA ALA A 464 4.92 8.19 -0.73
C ALA A 464 3.40 8.31 -0.84
N HIS A 465 2.68 7.17 -0.85
CA HIS A 465 1.22 7.17 -0.76
C HIS A 465 0.73 7.80 0.55
N ARG A 466 1.32 7.43 1.70
CA ARG A 466 0.97 8.05 3.00
C ARG A 466 1.19 9.56 3.00
N LEU A 467 2.32 10.04 2.46
CA LEU A 467 2.61 11.46 2.36
C LEU A 467 1.67 12.19 1.39
N LEU A 468 1.24 11.54 0.31
CA LEU A 468 0.33 12.16 -0.65
C LEU A 468 -1.10 12.20 -0.10
N ASP A 469 -1.62 11.05 0.32
CA ASP A 469 -3.02 10.88 0.66
C ASP A 469 -3.33 11.42 2.07
N ASP A 470 -2.59 10.98 3.09
CA ASP A 470 -2.90 11.38 4.47
C ASP A 470 -2.38 12.80 4.79
N VAL A 471 -1.24 13.18 4.23
CA VAL A 471 -0.55 14.43 4.61
C VAL A 471 -0.88 15.57 3.64
N ALA A 472 -0.49 15.44 2.36
CA ALA A 472 -0.65 16.54 1.40
C ALA A 472 -2.13 16.83 1.11
N LYS A 473 -2.93 15.77 0.91
CA LYS A 473 -4.36 15.90 0.59
C LYS A 473 -5.21 16.09 1.85
N ASP A 474 -5.15 15.15 2.79
CA ASP A 474 -6.07 15.15 3.94
C ASP A 474 -5.67 16.15 5.04
N ASP A 475 -4.45 16.10 5.55
CA ASP A 475 -4.03 16.96 6.68
C ASP A 475 -3.76 18.41 6.27
N ASN A 476 -3.16 18.65 5.08
CA ASN A 476 -2.79 19.99 4.61
C ASN A 476 -3.84 20.67 3.71
N GLY A 477 -4.85 19.92 3.24
CA GLY A 477 -5.96 20.47 2.46
C GLY A 477 -5.72 20.60 0.95
N ARG A 478 -4.90 19.71 0.34
CA ARG A 478 -4.65 19.60 -1.12
C ARG A 478 -3.88 20.80 -1.70
N ALA A 479 -3.66 20.81 -3.02
CA ALA A 479 -2.82 21.80 -3.71
C ALA A 479 -1.43 21.95 -3.06
N SER A 480 -0.85 20.82 -2.67
CA SER A 480 0.25 20.78 -1.71
C SER A 480 1.38 19.86 -2.12
N LEU A 481 2.58 20.19 -1.65
CA LEU A 481 3.79 19.40 -1.75
C LEU A 481 4.18 18.88 -0.35
N ALA A 482 4.21 17.55 -0.19
CA ALA A 482 4.78 16.89 0.99
C ALA A 482 6.11 16.22 0.62
N ALA A 483 7.19 16.63 1.27
CA ALA A 483 8.51 16.04 1.08
C ALA A 483 9.00 15.36 2.36
N GLY A 484 9.73 14.26 2.24
CA GLY A 484 10.23 13.54 3.41
C GLY A 484 11.52 12.77 3.16
N VAL A 485 12.38 12.68 4.18
CA VAL A 485 13.61 11.91 4.14
C VAL A 485 13.44 10.60 4.89
N TYR A 486 13.39 9.49 4.14
CA TYR A 486 13.29 8.14 4.68
C TYR A 486 14.67 7.59 5.05
N ARG A 487 14.91 7.36 6.36
CA ARG A 487 16.15 6.73 6.86
C ARG A 487 15.83 5.54 7.74
N GLY A 488 16.53 4.43 7.50
CA GLY A 488 16.28 3.17 8.21
C GLY A 488 14.90 2.62 7.85
N GLU A 489 13.92 2.90 8.71
CA GLU A 489 12.57 2.35 8.60
C GLU A 489 11.43 3.35 8.78
N THR A 490 11.75 4.60 9.09
CA THR A 490 10.79 5.67 9.37
C THR A 490 11.13 6.94 8.61
N MET A 491 10.17 7.86 8.56
CA MET A 491 10.42 9.21 8.11
C MET A 491 11.28 9.93 9.15
N ALA A 492 12.49 10.33 8.77
CA ALA A 492 13.41 11.04 9.66
C ALA A 492 13.08 12.53 9.76
N VAL A 493 12.59 13.11 8.66
CA VAL A 493 12.18 14.51 8.54
C VAL A 493 11.04 14.59 7.52
N GLN A 494 10.06 15.45 7.77
CA GLN A 494 8.97 15.75 6.85
C GLN A 494 8.82 17.27 6.73
N TRP A 495 8.50 17.74 5.52
CA TRP A 495 8.18 19.13 5.20
C TRP A 495 6.93 19.14 4.32
N VAL A 496 5.96 19.99 4.65
CA VAL A 496 4.68 20.08 3.93
C VAL A 496 4.39 21.55 3.67
N THR A 497 3.94 21.87 2.46
CA THR A 497 3.70 23.26 2.04
C THR A 497 2.67 23.31 0.92
N THR A 498 2.01 24.46 0.75
CA THR A 498 1.37 24.85 -0.51
C THR A 498 2.43 25.12 -1.57
N TRP A 499 2.06 25.04 -2.85
CA TRP A 499 2.99 25.29 -3.96
C TRP A 499 3.54 26.71 -4.01
N GLU A 500 2.70 27.68 -3.68
CA GLU A 500 3.05 29.10 -3.59
C GLU A 500 3.06 29.55 -2.13
N ARG A 501 3.94 30.49 -1.78
CA ARG A 501 4.06 31.08 -0.45
C ARG A 501 3.98 32.59 -0.51
N PRO A 502 3.23 33.22 0.42
CA PRO A 502 3.31 34.65 0.61
C PRO A 502 4.69 34.98 1.18
N VAL A 503 5.31 36.00 0.62
CA VAL A 503 6.60 36.53 1.06
C VAL A 503 6.42 37.93 1.63
N ALA A 504 7.26 38.30 2.59
CA ALA A 504 7.12 39.54 3.35
C ALA A 504 7.13 40.81 2.46
N SER A 505 7.69 40.74 1.26
CA SER A 505 7.79 41.87 0.32
C SER A 505 7.80 41.38 -1.14
N GLY A 506 6.62 41.21 -1.76
CA GLY A 506 6.52 40.88 -3.18
C GLY A 506 5.32 40.00 -3.54
N PRO A 507 5.19 39.57 -4.81
CA PRO A 507 4.23 38.54 -5.20
C PRO A 507 4.60 37.20 -4.58
N ASP A 508 3.61 36.32 -4.43
CA ASP A 508 3.82 34.95 -3.96
C ASP A 508 4.91 34.25 -4.77
N ARG A 509 5.70 33.42 -4.09
CA ARG A 509 6.83 32.70 -4.68
C ARG A 509 6.66 31.19 -4.54
N PRO A 510 7.20 30.40 -5.48
CA PRO A 510 7.19 28.95 -5.35
C PRO A 510 7.89 28.51 -4.07
N ALA A 511 7.24 27.65 -3.28
CA ALA A 511 7.79 27.16 -2.01
C ALA A 511 9.16 26.48 -2.18
N THR A 512 9.35 25.81 -3.31
CA THR A 512 10.61 25.18 -3.71
C THR A 512 11.72 26.21 -3.95
N ALA A 513 11.39 27.42 -4.42
CA ALA A 513 12.35 28.52 -4.56
C ALA A 513 12.75 29.10 -3.20
N CYS A 514 11.80 29.29 -2.27
CA CYS A 514 12.12 29.75 -0.92
C CYS A 514 13.07 28.78 -0.19
N LEU A 515 12.84 27.46 -0.33
CA LEU A 515 13.73 26.44 0.22
C LEU A 515 15.12 26.45 -0.43
N ARG A 516 15.20 26.74 -1.73
CA ARG A 516 16.46 26.85 -2.46
C ARG A 516 17.28 28.05 -2.00
N ASP A 517 16.64 29.19 -1.78
CA ASP A 517 17.31 30.39 -1.26
C ASP A 517 17.90 30.12 0.13
N ALA A 518 17.14 29.48 1.01
CA ALA A 518 17.65 29.05 2.33
C ALA A 518 18.84 28.07 2.22
N THR A 519 18.75 27.07 1.32
CA THR A 519 19.84 26.12 1.10
C THR A 519 21.10 26.81 0.57
N ARG A 520 20.97 27.76 -0.37
CA ARG A 520 22.11 28.52 -0.92
C ARG A 520 22.82 29.34 0.15
N GLU A 521 22.06 29.98 1.03
CA GLU A 521 22.66 30.72 2.16
C GLU A 521 23.45 29.79 3.10
N MET A 522 22.94 28.59 3.36
CA MET A 522 23.66 27.57 4.14
C MET A 522 24.95 27.08 3.46
N GLU A 523 24.96 26.98 2.12
CA GLU A 523 26.10 26.47 1.34
C GLU A 523 27.19 27.51 1.07
N SER A 524 26.87 28.80 1.16
CA SER A 524 27.73 29.92 0.74
C SER A 524 29.08 30.06 1.47
N GLY A 525 29.39 29.21 2.46
CA GLY A 525 30.65 29.22 3.23
C GLY A 525 30.84 30.45 4.13
N ARG A 526 30.03 31.50 3.95
CA ARG A 526 29.83 32.66 4.84
C ARG A 526 28.64 32.44 5.81
N ALA A 527 28.16 31.20 5.88
CA ALA A 527 26.84 30.81 6.33
C ALA A 527 26.55 31.16 7.80
N ARG A 528 25.77 32.22 7.99
CA ARG A 528 25.16 32.58 9.27
C ARG A 528 23.81 31.88 9.50
N LEU A 529 23.20 31.36 8.43
CA LEU A 529 22.19 30.31 8.52
C LEU A 529 22.89 28.96 8.74
N SER A 530 23.01 28.55 10.01
CA SER A 530 23.72 27.32 10.39
C SER A 530 22.75 26.21 10.80
N SER A 531 23.20 24.95 10.73
CA SER A 531 22.46 23.81 11.31
C SER A 531 22.10 24.05 12.78
N SER A 532 22.98 24.73 13.50
CA SER A 532 22.79 25.08 14.90
C SER A 532 21.66 26.10 15.12
N LEU A 533 21.52 27.11 14.24
CA LEU A 533 20.38 28.04 14.28
C LEU A 533 19.05 27.30 14.04
N ILE A 534 19.01 26.35 13.11
CA ILE A 534 17.83 25.52 12.86
C ILE A 534 17.47 24.69 14.11
N HIS A 535 18.46 24.14 14.81
CA HIS A 535 18.24 23.41 16.06
C HIS A 535 17.68 24.29 17.17
N ASP A 536 18.17 25.51 17.31
CA ASP A 536 17.69 26.47 18.30
C ASP A 536 16.26 26.92 17.98
N LEU A 537 15.99 27.33 16.73
CA LEU A 537 14.64 27.70 16.30
C LEU A 537 13.64 26.59 16.57
N ARG A 538 13.99 25.33 16.28
CA ARG A 538 13.11 24.18 16.61
C ARG A 538 12.86 24.07 18.11
N ARG A 539 13.89 24.24 18.95
CA ARG A 539 13.75 24.18 20.41
C ARG A 539 12.85 25.31 20.91
N THR A 540 13.12 26.55 20.48
CA THR A 540 12.37 27.75 20.88
C THR A 540 10.91 27.65 20.44
N LEU A 541 10.65 27.28 19.17
CA LEU A 541 9.29 27.08 18.66
C LEU A 541 8.58 25.91 19.35
N GLY A 542 9.29 24.83 19.68
CA GLY A 542 8.67 23.71 20.40
C GLY A 542 8.23 24.06 21.82
N LEU A 543 9.07 24.81 22.55
CA LEU A 543 8.70 25.34 23.85
C LEU A 543 7.46 26.26 23.76
N LEU A 544 7.40 27.13 22.75
CA LEU A 544 6.25 28.01 22.52
C LEU A 544 4.96 27.24 22.20
N CYS A 545 5.08 26.09 21.53
CA CYS A 545 3.93 25.25 21.22
C CYS A 545 3.55 24.27 22.34
N GLY A 546 4.19 24.36 23.51
CA GLY A 546 3.89 23.51 24.68
C GLY A 546 4.46 22.09 24.62
N ASP A 547 5.40 21.82 23.72
CA ASP A 547 6.06 20.51 23.59
C ASP A 547 7.58 20.66 23.50
N ALA A 548 8.27 20.43 24.61
CA ALA A 548 9.73 20.43 24.66
C ALA A 548 10.38 19.21 23.95
N SER A 549 9.57 18.23 23.54
CA SER A 549 10.02 16.98 22.93
C SER A 549 9.89 16.95 21.40
N ILE A 550 9.66 18.09 20.75
CA ILE A 550 9.55 18.19 19.29
C ILE A 550 10.79 17.61 18.59
N THR A 551 10.57 16.50 17.91
CA THR A 551 11.52 15.86 17.00
C THR A 551 11.33 16.37 15.58
N PRO A 552 12.35 16.26 14.68
CA PRO A 552 12.16 16.62 13.28
C PRO A 552 11.01 15.80 12.68
N GLY A 553 10.10 16.46 11.96
CA GLY A 553 8.88 15.85 11.42
C GLY A 553 7.66 15.84 12.35
N SER A 554 7.77 16.35 13.58
CA SER A 554 6.61 16.61 14.44
C SER A 554 5.88 17.89 14.01
N PHE A 555 4.54 17.89 14.15
CA PHE A 555 3.69 19.04 13.86
C PHE A 555 3.20 19.68 15.15
N ALA A 556 3.24 21.01 15.21
CA ALA A 556 2.72 21.79 16.32
C ALA A 556 2.08 23.08 15.81
N THR A 557 1.07 23.56 16.54
CA THR A 557 0.38 24.81 16.21
C THR A 557 1.05 25.96 16.93
N ILE A 558 1.54 26.94 16.18
CA ILE A 558 2.06 28.18 16.75
C ILE A 558 0.88 28.96 17.36
N PRO A 559 0.97 29.38 18.63
CA PRO A 559 -0.08 30.16 19.28
C PRO A 559 -0.38 31.47 18.54
N ASP A 560 -1.66 31.88 18.56
CA ASP A 560 -2.08 33.14 17.94
C ASP A 560 -1.44 34.35 18.65
N GLY A 561 -1.09 35.39 17.87
CA GLY A 561 -0.49 36.62 18.39
C GLY A 561 1.03 36.58 18.61
N VAL A 562 1.70 35.46 18.30
CA VAL A 562 3.16 35.36 18.33
C VAL A 562 3.75 36.00 17.07
N ASP A 563 4.60 37.02 17.25
CA ASP A 563 5.40 37.61 16.16
C ASP A 563 6.59 36.70 15.85
N ILE A 564 6.39 35.81 14.87
CA ILE A 564 7.41 34.84 14.43
C ILE A 564 8.64 35.56 13.86
N ALA A 565 8.45 36.66 13.13
CA ALA A 565 9.54 37.42 12.51
C ALA A 565 10.45 38.05 13.57
N ALA A 566 9.86 38.68 14.59
CA ALA A 566 10.62 39.22 15.72
C ALA A 566 11.38 38.12 16.48
N LEU A 567 10.77 36.93 16.63
CA LEU A 567 11.41 35.80 17.30
C LEU A 567 12.60 35.23 16.50
N ILE A 568 12.44 35.02 15.20
CA ILE A 568 13.53 34.60 14.32
C ILE A 568 14.66 35.63 14.40
N LYS A 569 14.33 36.91 14.27
CA LYS A 569 15.31 38.01 14.35
C LYS A 569 16.06 37.99 15.68
N ALA A 570 15.36 37.76 16.80
CA ALA A 570 15.96 37.66 18.12
C ALA A 570 16.91 36.44 18.25
N GLU A 571 16.52 35.26 17.74
CA GLU A 571 17.36 34.06 17.76
C GLU A 571 18.62 34.23 16.89
N ILE A 572 18.46 34.86 15.72
CA ILE A 572 19.58 35.26 14.86
C ILE A 572 20.48 36.22 15.62
N LEU A 573 19.96 37.30 16.22
CA LEU A 573 20.74 38.29 16.97
C LEU A 573 21.50 37.67 18.15
N HIS A 574 20.85 36.79 18.92
CA HIS A 574 21.46 36.10 20.07
C HIS A 574 22.66 35.25 19.65
N ARG A 575 22.56 34.57 18.50
CA ARG A 575 23.68 33.82 17.92
C ARG A 575 24.82 34.70 17.42
N HIS A 576 24.54 35.95 17.08
CA HIS A 576 25.49 36.92 16.54
C HIS A 576 26.11 37.84 17.61
N GLU A 577 26.15 37.43 18.89
CA GLU A 577 26.69 38.19 20.05
C GLU A 577 28.18 38.63 19.97
N ARG A 578 28.81 38.59 18.79
CA ARG A 578 30.08 39.27 18.47
C ARG A 578 30.03 39.98 17.10
N GLY A 579 29.16 40.96 16.95
CA GLY A 579 29.42 42.18 16.16
C GLY A 579 29.75 42.09 14.66
N ASP A 580 29.45 41.00 13.97
CA ASP A 580 29.94 40.81 12.60
C ASP A 580 28.87 40.98 11.50
N GLY A 581 27.58 41.11 11.83
CA GLY A 581 26.49 41.23 10.84
C GLY A 581 25.88 42.61 10.68
N SER A 582 25.75 43.06 9.43
CA SER A 582 25.08 44.32 9.12
C SER A 582 23.55 44.16 9.27
N GLU A 583 22.86 45.23 9.68
CA GLU A 583 21.39 45.23 9.83
C GLU A 583 20.64 44.77 8.56
N PRO A 584 21.06 45.13 7.33
CA PRO A 584 20.49 44.59 6.09
C PRO A 584 20.62 43.06 5.96
N GLU A 585 21.74 42.47 6.41
CA GLU A 585 21.97 41.02 6.35
C GLU A 585 21.06 40.27 7.32
N ILE A 586 20.88 40.80 8.54
CA ILE A 586 19.97 40.21 9.54
C ILE A 586 18.53 40.27 9.03
N ALA A 587 18.14 41.37 8.40
CA ALA A 587 16.83 41.51 7.78
C ALA A 587 16.64 40.49 6.64
N GLN A 588 17.65 40.29 5.80
CA GLN A 588 17.63 39.29 4.72
C GLN A 588 17.49 37.87 5.26
N LEU A 589 18.29 37.47 6.26
CA LEU A 589 18.19 36.13 6.87
C LEU A 589 16.85 35.91 7.57
N THR A 590 16.33 36.94 8.25
CA THR A 590 15.00 36.88 8.87
C THR A 590 13.94 36.64 7.79
N SER A 591 13.98 37.39 6.68
CA SER A 591 13.07 37.21 5.54
C SER A 591 13.14 35.82 4.94
N ILE A 592 14.34 35.24 4.77
CA ILE A 592 14.49 33.89 4.20
C ILE A 592 13.84 32.81 5.08
N VAL A 593 13.98 32.91 6.41
CA VAL A 593 13.36 31.97 7.34
C VAL A 593 11.86 32.26 7.49
N GLU A 594 11.45 33.52 7.47
CA GLU A 594 10.06 33.94 7.52
C GLU A 594 9.29 33.45 6.28
N ASP A 595 9.85 33.59 5.08
CA ASP A 595 9.29 33.03 3.84
C ASP A 595 9.14 31.49 3.92
N LEU A 596 9.93 30.83 4.79
CA LEU A 596 9.82 29.40 5.08
C LEU A 596 8.80 29.04 6.18
N LEU A 597 8.33 30.00 6.98
CA LEU A 597 7.33 29.78 8.04
C LEU A 597 5.98 30.45 7.74
N GLY A 598 5.92 31.39 6.79
CA GLY A 598 4.71 32.12 6.41
C GLY A 598 3.57 31.17 6.04
N ARG A 599 2.38 31.41 6.60
CA ARG A 599 1.20 30.60 6.28
C ARG A 599 0.78 30.88 4.84
N GLY A 600 0.74 29.84 4.00
CA GLY A 600 0.12 29.92 2.67
C GLY A 600 -1.36 30.26 2.78
N ALA A 601 -1.95 30.81 1.71
CA ALA A 601 -3.39 31.01 1.60
C ALA A 601 -4.10 29.64 1.50
N GLY A 602 -4.38 29.02 2.64
CA GLY A 602 -5.07 27.74 2.76
C GLY A 602 -6.07 27.75 3.93
N PRO A 603 -7.10 26.88 3.91
CA PRO A 603 -8.12 26.84 4.95
C PRO A 603 -7.49 26.49 6.32
N THR A 604 -7.84 27.28 7.34
CA THR A 604 -7.33 27.16 8.70
C THR A 604 -7.89 25.92 9.40
N ALA A 605 -7.06 24.90 9.64
CA ALA A 605 -7.42 23.77 10.48
C ALA A 605 -7.43 24.17 11.99
N PRO A 606 -8.45 23.77 12.77
CA PRO A 606 -8.51 24.09 14.20
C PRO A 606 -7.52 23.29 15.05
N ALA A 607 -7.02 23.92 16.11
CA ALA A 607 -6.06 23.37 17.06
C ALA A 607 -6.61 22.14 17.80
N ARG A 608 -5.83 21.05 17.84
CA ARG A 608 -6.16 19.81 18.58
C ARG A 608 -5.86 19.97 20.07
N ASP A 609 -6.88 20.22 20.88
CA ASP A 609 -6.77 20.25 22.35
C ASP A 609 -6.68 18.81 22.91
N ARG A 610 -5.51 18.44 23.42
CA ARG A 610 -5.29 17.17 24.14
C ARG A 610 -5.35 17.42 25.64
N ARG A 611 -6.51 17.18 26.26
CA ARG A 611 -6.61 16.99 27.72
C ARG A 611 -7.47 15.77 28.07
N PRO A 612 -6.98 14.82 28.88
CA PRO A 612 -7.83 13.77 29.44
C PRO A 612 -8.54 14.31 30.70
N ARG A 613 -9.89 14.27 30.71
CA ARG A 613 -10.68 14.43 31.93
C ARG A 613 -10.99 13.06 32.52
N ALA A 614 -10.48 12.79 33.71
CA ALA A 614 -10.90 11.67 34.55
C ALA A 614 -12.31 11.92 35.11
N ARG A 615 -13.19 10.91 35.06
CA ARG A 615 -14.41 10.87 35.86
C ARG A 615 -14.75 9.43 36.28
N GLU A 616 -15.24 9.35 37.51
CA GLU A 616 -15.39 8.17 38.36
C GLU A 616 -16.49 7.19 37.92
N LEU A 617 -16.29 5.92 38.31
CA LEU A 617 -17.15 4.76 38.08
C LEU A 617 -18.36 4.73 39.04
N PRO A 618 -19.57 4.33 38.59
CA PRO A 618 -20.59 3.78 39.48
C PRO A 618 -20.45 2.26 39.60
N ARG A 619 -20.52 1.77 40.84
CA ARG A 619 -20.66 0.34 41.18
C ARG A 619 -22.14 -0.04 41.11
N GLU A 620 -22.50 -1.16 40.50
CA GLU A 620 -23.65 -1.95 41.00
C GLU A 620 -23.71 -3.43 40.56
N ARG A 621 -24.06 -4.24 41.57
CA ARG A 621 -24.80 -5.51 41.70
C ARG A 621 -24.73 -6.69 40.71
N ARG A 622 -24.52 -7.85 41.36
CA ARG A 622 -24.57 -9.24 40.86
C ARG A 622 -26.00 -9.73 40.59
N ALA A 623 -26.16 -10.54 39.55
CA ALA A 623 -27.15 -11.61 39.46
C ALA A 623 -26.51 -12.87 38.81
N ARG A 624 -26.90 -14.05 39.32
CA ARG A 624 -26.35 -15.38 38.99
C ARG A 624 -27.25 -16.12 37.99
N GLY A 625 -26.68 -17.10 37.27
CA GLY A 625 -27.39 -18.35 37.01
C GLY A 625 -27.27 -18.96 35.60
N GLY A 626 -26.13 -19.58 35.32
CA GLY A 626 -25.90 -20.47 34.16
C GLY A 626 -24.40 -20.72 34.05
N THR A 627 -23.96 -21.96 33.79
CA THR A 627 -22.52 -22.29 33.74
C THR A 627 -21.85 -21.42 32.67
N PRO A 628 -21.06 -20.40 33.04
CA PRO A 628 -20.82 -19.28 32.15
C PRO A 628 -19.69 -19.60 31.18
N ALA A 629 -19.78 -19.03 29.97
CA ALA A 629 -18.61 -18.87 29.12
C ALA A 629 -17.54 -18.08 29.90
N MET A 630 -16.30 -18.56 29.86
CA MET A 630 -15.18 -17.89 30.51
C MET A 630 -14.75 -16.71 29.65
N LYS A 631 -14.87 -15.50 30.18
CA LYS A 631 -14.40 -14.28 29.52
C LYS A 631 -12.94 -14.01 29.88
N LEU A 632 -12.10 -13.80 28.87
CA LEU A 632 -10.67 -13.50 29.04
C LEU A 632 -10.29 -12.21 28.31
N GLN A 633 -9.32 -11.50 28.88
CA GLN A 633 -8.65 -10.36 28.26
C GLN A 633 -7.14 -10.68 28.14
N LEU A 634 -6.61 -10.47 26.94
CA LEU A 634 -5.17 -10.53 26.66
C LEU A 634 -4.65 -9.10 26.51
N ALA A 635 -3.61 -8.75 27.27
CA ALA A 635 -2.93 -7.47 27.19
C ALA A 635 -1.47 -7.67 26.78
N ALA A 636 -0.96 -6.78 25.93
CA ALA A 636 0.45 -6.82 25.52
C ALA A 636 1.34 -6.41 26.69
N ILE A 637 2.40 -7.18 26.94
CA ILE A 637 3.40 -6.83 27.96
C ILE A 637 4.41 -5.80 27.43
N ASP A 638 4.74 -5.89 26.13
CA ASP A 638 5.57 -4.90 25.42
C ASP A 638 4.97 -4.66 24.02
N THR A 639 5.47 -5.38 23.03
CA THR A 639 5.01 -5.29 21.65
C THR A 639 4.51 -6.65 21.18
N TRP A 640 3.55 -6.65 20.26
CA TRP A 640 3.10 -7.85 19.58
C TRP A 640 3.54 -7.84 18.13
N PHE A 641 3.71 -9.03 17.56
CA PHE A 641 4.03 -9.20 16.16
C PHE A 641 3.26 -10.40 15.63
N PHE A 642 2.41 -10.19 14.64
CA PHE A 642 1.61 -11.25 14.03
C PHE A 642 1.96 -11.32 12.55
N ARG A 643 2.44 -12.47 12.11
CA ARG A 643 2.99 -12.60 10.76
C ARG A 643 1.88 -12.68 9.73
N ASP A 644 2.09 -11.99 8.61
CA ASP A 644 1.37 -12.25 7.37
C ASP A 644 1.97 -13.47 6.63
N SER A 645 1.52 -13.69 5.40
CA SER A 645 2.03 -14.76 4.55
C SER A 645 3.39 -14.45 3.90
N THR A 646 4.01 -13.30 4.21
CA THR A 646 5.29 -12.90 3.63
C THR A 646 6.39 -13.86 4.08
N PRO A 647 7.13 -14.48 3.14
CA PRO A 647 8.19 -15.41 3.48
C PRO A 647 9.28 -14.78 4.35
N PHE A 648 9.57 -15.40 5.48
CA PHE A 648 10.60 -14.95 6.44
C PHE A 648 11.92 -15.65 6.11
N HIS A 649 12.72 -15.04 5.24
CA HIS A 649 14.03 -15.56 4.86
C HIS A 649 15.13 -14.56 5.22
N MET A 650 16.23 -15.08 5.76
CA MET A 650 17.40 -14.30 6.24
C MET A 650 18.05 -13.38 5.19
N ASP A 651 17.78 -13.58 3.89
CA ASP A 651 18.28 -12.74 2.79
C ASP A 651 17.16 -12.24 1.87
N ALA A 652 15.89 -12.33 2.29
CA ALA A 652 14.94 -11.33 1.81
C ALA A 652 15.54 -10.02 2.30
N SER A 653 16.14 -9.24 1.38
CA SER A 653 16.85 -8.01 1.73
C SER A 653 16.03 -7.26 2.80
N PRO A 654 16.66 -6.66 3.83
CA PRO A 654 15.97 -5.90 4.90
C PRO A 654 14.93 -4.91 4.37
N GLN A 655 15.02 -4.62 3.06
CA GLN A 655 13.97 -4.19 2.17
C GLN A 655 12.50 -4.49 2.63
N THR A 656 12.00 -5.72 2.72
CA THR A 656 10.53 -5.86 2.90
C THR A 656 9.99 -5.75 4.33
N GLY A 657 10.83 -5.50 5.35
CA GLY A 657 10.51 -5.49 6.80
C GLY A 657 9.13 -6.03 7.17
N VAL A 658 9.00 -7.30 7.57
CA VAL A 658 7.68 -7.97 7.67
C VAL A 658 6.76 -7.19 8.60
N ALA A 659 5.62 -6.69 8.07
CA ALA A 659 4.68 -5.92 8.85
C ALA A 659 3.76 -6.84 9.66
N GLY A 660 3.58 -6.53 10.93
CA GLY A 660 2.64 -7.24 11.78
C GLY A 660 1.19 -6.96 11.37
N ILE A 661 0.35 -8.00 11.35
CA ILE A 661 -1.11 -7.88 11.18
C ILE A 661 -1.73 -7.54 12.54
N PHE A 662 -2.54 -6.49 12.64
CA PHE A 662 -3.31 -6.22 13.86
C PHE A 662 -4.69 -5.66 13.54
N PRO A 663 -5.76 -6.15 14.20
CA PRO A 663 -5.79 -7.24 15.19
C PRO A 663 -5.38 -8.61 14.59
N PRO A 664 -4.93 -9.57 15.42
CA PRO A 664 -4.55 -10.89 14.94
C PRO A 664 -5.75 -11.68 14.42
N TYR A 665 -5.50 -12.65 13.52
CA TYR A 665 -6.52 -13.56 13.05
C TYR A 665 -7.05 -14.46 14.19
N PRO A 666 -8.35 -14.83 14.17
CA PRO A 666 -8.93 -15.71 15.19
C PRO A 666 -8.18 -17.03 15.39
N SER A 667 -7.64 -17.60 14.32
CA SER A 667 -6.82 -18.82 14.36
C SER A 667 -5.54 -18.66 15.20
N THR A 668 -4.89 -17.48 15.16
CA THR A 668 -3.68 -17.21 15.94
C THR A 668 -3.97 -17.18 17.44
N VAL A 669 -5.06 -16.50 17.82
CA VAL A 669 -5.50 -16.43 19.24
C VAL A 669 -5.96 -17.80 19.71
N THR A 670 -6.73 -18.53 18.90
CA THR A 670 -7.20 -19.89 19.20
C THR A 670 -6.02 -20.84 19.44
N GLY A 671 -4.99 -20.80 18.59
CA GLY A 671 -3.79 -21.62 18.78
C GLY A 671 -3.05 -21.33 20.09
N ALA A 672 -2.87 -20.05 20.44
CA ALA A 672 -2.23 -19.64 21.68
C ALA A 672 -3.02 -20.07 22.92
N VAL A 673 -4.35 -19.90 22.89
CA VAL A 673 -5.26 -20.30 23.97
C VAL A 673 -5.29 -21.82 24.14
N ARG A 674 -5.35 -22.60 23.05
CA ARG A 674 -5.25 -24.08 23.09
C ARG A 674 -3.95 -24.51 23.77
N ALA A 675 -2.81 -23.94 23.36
CA ALA A 675 -1.52 -24.26 23.96
C ALA A 675 -1.44 -23.88 25.45
N ALA A 676 -2.02 -22.74 25.85
CA ALA A 676 -2.04 -22.31 27.25
C ALA A 676 -2.89 -23.24 28.13
N LEU A 677 -4.08 -23.61 27.65
CA LEU A 677 -4.98 -24.57 28.32
C LEU A 677 -4.34 -25.96 28.41
N ALA A 678 -3.74 -26.45 27.32
CA ALA A 678 -3.07 -27.75 27.28
C ALA A 678 -1.93 -27.83 28.29
N ARG A 679 -1.07 -26.81 28.37
CA ARG A 679 0.03 -26.76 29.35
C ARG A 679 -0.46 -26.78 30.80
N GLN A 680 -1.56 -26.09 31.08
CA GLN A 680 -2.18 -26.13 32.40
C GLN A 680 -2.72 -27.53 32.75
N ALA A 681 -3.25 -28.23 31.75
CA ALA A 681 -3.75 -29.58 31.87
C ALA A 681 -2.64 -30.67 31.81
N GLY A 682 -1.36 -30.28 31.84
CA GLY A 682 -0.22 -31.20 31.96
C GLY A 682 0.49 -31.54 30.65
N TRP A 683 0.20 -30.87 29.54
CA TRP A 683 0.96 -31.04 28.29
C TRP A 683 2.39 -30.48 28.43
N ASP A 684 3.38 -31.28 28.04
CA ASP A 684 4.81 -30.97 28.11
C ASP A 684 5.26 -29.85 27.14
N GLY A 685 4.51 -29.61 26.06
CA GLY A 685 4.86 -28.64 25.03
C GLY A 685 5.75 -29.20 23.91
N GLU A 686 6.16 -30.47 24.00
CA GLU A 686 7.12 -31.11 23.10
C GLU A 686 6.50 -32.24 22.27
N THR A 687 5.57 -33.00 22.86
CA THR A 687 4.91 -34.14 22.21
C THR A 687 3.57 -33.74 21.59
N ASN A 688 3.08 -34.52 20.62
CA ASN A 688 1.71 -34.31 20.12
C ASN A 688 0.72 -34.80 21.19
N TRP A 689 -0.26 -33.98 21.59
CA TRP A 689 -1.38 -34.45 22.42
C TRP A 689 -2.34 -35.29 21.54
N GLN A 690 -2.10 -36.59 21.40
CA GLN A 690 -3.00 -37.48 20.66
C GLN A 690 -3.82 -38.35 21.61
N GLY A 691 -5.15 -38.32 21.45
CA GLY A 691 -6.09 -39.04 22.29
C GLY A 691 -6.34 -38.41 23.67
N GLY A 692 -7.24 -39.04 24.44
CA GLY A 692 -7.56 -38.60 25.81
C GLY A 692 -8.38 -37.31 25.92
N GLU A 693 -8.41 -36.73 27.11
CA GLU A 693 -9.24 -35.56 27.45
C GLU A 693 -8.79 -34.29 26.72
N LEU A 694 -7.48 -34.10 26.51
CA LEU A 694 -6.92 -32.96 25.78
C LEU A 694 -7.43 -32.90 24.34
N ALA A 695 -7.37 -34.00 23.59
CA ALA A 695 -7.87 -34.05 22.22
C ALA A 695 -9.40 -33.88 22.17
N ALA A 696 -10.13 -34.47 23.12
CA ALA A 696 -11.59 -34.32 23.17
C ALA A 696 -12.05 -32.88 23.50
N VAL A 697 -11.29 -32.14 24.31
CA VAL A 697 -11.63 -30.75 24.68
C VAL A 697 -11.08 -29.75 23.66
N LEU A 698 -9.80 -29.85 23.29
CA LEU A 698 -9.08 -28.85 22.51
C LEU A 698 -8.96 -29.21 21.02
N GLY A 699 -9.33 -30.42 20.61
CA GLY A 699 -9.20 -30.93 19.24
C GLY A 699 -7.77 -31.32 18.84
N ASP A 700 -7.64 -31.96 17.67
CA ASP A 700 -6.38 -32.39 17.05
C ASP A 700 -6.18 -31.77 15.66
N GLY A 701 -5.19 -30.88 15.54
CA GLY A 701 -4.87 -30.21 14.28
C GLY A 701 -5.65 -28.90 14.04
N PRO A 702 -5.60 -28.35 12.81
CA PRO A 702 -6.09 -27.01 12.51
C PRO A 702 -7.61 -26.92 12.29
N ALA A 703 -8.26 -28.01 11.88
CA ALA A 703 -9.70 -28.04 11.60
C ALA A 703 -10.53 -28.55 12.79
N ASP A 704 -9.98 -29.49 13.56
CA ASP A 704 -10.64 -30.03 14.74
C ASP A 704 -10.35 -29.19 15.98
N HIS A 705 -11.42 -28.72 16.60
CA HIS A 705 -11.41 -27.89 17.81
C HIS A 705 -11.95 -28.63 19.03
N GLY A 706 -12.31 -29.93 18.89
CA GLY A 706 -12.93 -30.69 19.95
C GLY A 706 -14.23 -30.03 20.44
N ARG A 707 -14.35 -29.87 21.77
CA ARG A 707 -15.46 -29.13 22.39
C ARG A 707 -15.21 -27.63 22.53
N LEU A 708 -13.98 -27.16 22.34
CA LEU A 708 -13.59 -25.76 22.52
C LEU A 708 -14.28 -24.87 21.48
N HIS A 709 -14.97 -23.84 21.97
CA HIS A 709 -15.54 -22.78 21.15
C HIS A 709 -15.04 -21.43 21.65
N ILE A 710 -14.51 -20.61 20.74
CA ILE A 710 -14.05 -19.26 21.02
C ILE A 710 -14.93 -18.27 20.27
N THR A 711 -15.33 -17.19 20.96
CA THR A 711 -16.00 -16.03 20.37
C THR A 711 -15.08 -14.82 20.50
N GLY A 712 -14.82 -14.14 19.40
CA GLY A 712 -13.77 -13.13 19.27
C GLY A 712 -12.61 -13.59 18.37
N PRO A 713 -11.42 -12.99 18.45
CA PRO A 713 -11.03 -11.92 19.37
C PRO A 713 -11.68 -10.57 19.02
N PHE A 714 -12.07 -9.83 20.04
CA PHE A 714 -12.52 -8.43 19.92
C PHE A 714 -11.42 -7.51 20.42
N LEU A 715 -11.24 -6.35 19.79
CA LEU A 715 -10.46 -5.30 20.43
C LEU A 715 -11.24 -4.74 21.61
N LEU A 716 -10.55 -4.49 22.70
CA LEU A 716 -11.06 -3.80 23.88
C LEU A 716 -10.43 -2.42 23.95
N TRP A 717 -11.22 -1.43 24.32
CA TRP A 717 -10.78 -0.08 24.68
C TRP A 717 -11.31 0.24 26.09
N ASN A 718 -10.40 0.42 27.05
CA ASN A 718 -10.77 0.54 28.47
C ASN A 718 -11.68 -0.61 28.93
N GLY A 719 -11.37 -1.84 28.52
CA GLY A 719 -12.15 -3.05 28.84
C GLY A 719 -13.50 -3.17 28.12
N ASN A 720 -13.88 -2.22 27.26
CA ASN A 720 -15.12 -2.28 26.48
C ASN A 720 -14.84 -2.74 25.05
N PRO A 721 -15.67 -3.63 24.46
CA PRO A 721 -15.44 -4.09 23.11
C PRO A 721 -15.69 -2.97 22.09
N ILE A 722 -14.77 -2.87 21.14
CA ILE A 722 -14.86 -2.00 19.96
C ILE A 722 -14.77 -2.86 18.70
N PHE A 723 -15.44 -2.39 17.64
CA PHE A 723 -15.59 -3.13 16.40
C PHE A 723 -15.08 -2.29 15.23
N PRO A 724 -14.68 -2.91 14.11
CA PRO A 724 -14.43 -2.14 12.90
C PRO A 724 -15.70 -1.43 12.42
N VAL A 725 -15.54 -0.20 11.93
CA VAL A 725 -16.64 0.61 11.41
C VAL A 725 -17.35 -0.14 10.26
N PRO A 726 -18.68 -0.32 10.32
CA PRO A 726 -19.42 -0.97 9.23
C PRO A 726 -19.28 -0.22 7.91
N ARG A 727 -19.00 -0.93 6.82
CA ARG A 727 -18.62 -0.32 5.52
C ARG A 727 -19.73 0.44 4.81
N HIS A 728 -20.98 0.19 5.17
CA HIS A 728 -22.11 0.99 4.67
C HIS A 728 -22.20 2.39 5.29
N ILE A 729 -21.36 2.74 6.28
CA ILE A 729 -21.31 4.11 6.81
C ILE A 729 -20.41 4.96 5.90
N VAL A 730 -20.95 6.06 5.40
CA VAL A 730 -20.23 7.04 4.58
C VAL A 730 -20.26 8.41 5.24
N GLY A 731 -19.20 9.19 5.04
CA GLY A 731 -19.01 10.46 5.72
C GLY A 731 -17.96 11.33 5.04
N SER A 732 -17.81 12.56 5.55
CA SER A 732 -16.80 13.51 5.09
C SER A 732 -15.91 13.92 6.26
N ARG A 733 -14.71 14.39 5.92
CA ARG A 733 -13.97 15.33 6.75
C ARG A 733 -14.22 16.71 6.18
N ASP A 734 -14.75 17.61 6.99
CA ASP A 734 -14.72 19.04 6.67
C ASP A 734 -13.30 19.53 7.04
N ASP A 735 -12.72 20.47 6.29
CA ASP A 735 -11.29 20.85 6.37
C ASP A 735 -10.78 20.98 7.83
N GLY A 736 -9.87 20.07 8.24
CA GLY A 736 -9.27 20.03 9.58
C GLY A 736 -10.15 19.46 10.71
N ALA A 737 -11.39 19.06 10.45
CA ALA A 737 -12.31 18.47 11.43
C ALA A 737 -12.22 16.94 11.52
N ALA A 738 -12.69 16.37 12.64
CA ALA A 738 -12.84 14.93 12.78
C ALA A 738 -13.82 14.39 11.72
N TRP A 739 -13.58 13.17 11.23
CA TRP A 739 -14.49 12.52 10.27
C TRP A 739 -15.89 12.38 10.90
N VAL A 740 -16.92 12.80 10.17
CA VAL A 740 -18.31 12.74 10.64
C VAL A 740 -19.11 11.83 9.72
N ALA A 741 -19.84 10.88 10.30
CA ALA A 741 -20.78 10.05 9.57
C ALA A 741 -21.92 10.92 9.02
N LYS A 742 -22.18 10.84 7.71
CA LYS A 742 -23.22 11.63 7.03
C LYS A 742 -24.39 10.79 6.55
N ALA A 743 -24.16 9.52 6.17
CA ALA A 743 -25.22 8.63 5.71
C ALA A 743 -24.90 7.14 5.94
N LEU A 744 -25.97 6.33 6.01
CA LEU A 744 -25.91 4.87 5.90
C LEU A 744 -26.36 4.47 4.49
N LEU A 745 -25.51 3.75 3.77
CA LEU A 745 -25.85 3.21 2.47
C LEU A 745 -26.94 2.14 2.61
N ARG A 746 -27.81 2.06 1.61
CA ARG A 746 -28.90 1.10 1.51
C ARG A 746 -28.98 0.49 0.10
N PRO A 747 -29.65 -0.66 -0.08
CA PRO A 747 -29.91 -1.19 -1.41
C PRO A 747 -30.64 -0.17 -2.29
N GLY A 748 -30.16 0.03 -3.53
CA GLY A 748 -30.82 0.90 -4.51
C GLY A 748 -32.23 0.42 -4.88
N PRO A 749 -33.15 1.36 -5.23
CA PRO A 749 -34.55 1.05 -5.54
C PRO A 749 -34.73 0.38 -6.91
N ALA A 750 -33.76 0.50 -7.81
CA ALA A 750 -33.74 -0.17 -9.11
C ALA A 750 -32.68 -1.27 -9.16
N THR A 751 -32.92 -2.29 -9.98
CA THR A 751 -31.88 -3.25 -10.36
C THR A 751 -30.99 -2.65 -11.43
N VAL A 752 -29.71 -3.03 -11.43
CA VAL A 752 -28.74 -2.61 -12.43
C VAL A 752 -28.14 -3.82 -13.14
N LEU A 753 -27.87 -3.67 -14.43
CA LEU A 753 -27.16 -4.67 -15.21
C LEU A 753 -25.66 -4.52 -15.00
N SER A 754 -25.02 -5.55 -14.45
CA SER A 754 -23.58 -5.57 -14.15
C SER A 754 -22.99 -6.97 -14.33
N ASP A 755 -21.68 -7.10 -14.11
CA ASP A 755 -20.99 -8.39 -14.08
C ASP A 755 -21.53 -9.37 -13.02
N LEU A 756 -22.32 -8.90 -12.06
CA LEU A 756 -23.03 -9.73 -11.08
C LEU A 756 -24.35 -10.31 -11.61
N GLY A 757 -24.91 -9.76 -12.70
CA GLY A 757 -26.21 -10.13 -13.26
C GLY A 757 -27.16 -8.93 -13.42
N ALA A 758 -28.40 -9.21 -13.80
CA ALA A 758 -29.44 -8.21 -14.13
C ALA A 758 -30.36 -7.81 -12.95
N GLU A 759 -30.31 -8.55 -11.83
CA GLU A 759 -31.24 -8.37 -10.69
C GLU A 759 -30.59 -7.74 -9.45
N MET A 760 -29.42 -7.14 -9.59
CA MET A 760 -28.64 -6.68 -8.43
C MET A 760 -28.96 -5.24 -8.07
N ARG A 761 -29.02 -4.96 -6.77
CA ARG A 761 -29.23 -3.62 -6.21
C ARG A 761 -27.92 -3.13 -5.60
N LEU A 762 -27.33 -2.10 -6.17
CA LEU A 762 -26.08 -1.55 -5.65
C LEU A 762 -26.34 -0.61 -4.46
N PRO A 763 -25.39 -0.51 -3.50
CA PRO A 763 -25.54 0.35 -2.34
C PRO A 763 -25.50 1.85 -2.72
N GLU A 764 -26.54 2.58 -2.34
CA GLU A 764 -26.77 4.00 -2.62
C GLU A 764 -27.03 4.80 -1.34
N THR A 765 -26.82 6.11 -1.39
CA THR A 765 -27.20 7.03 -0.31
C THR A 765 -28.72 7.29 -0.31
N PRO A 766 -29.33 7.55 0.87
CA PRO A 766 -30.75 7.92 0.93
C PRO A 766 -31.07 9.25 0.19
N PRO A 767 -32.26 9.39 -0.44
CA PRO A 767 -32.67 10.58 -1.17
C PRO A 767 -32.69 11.87 -0.34
N SER A 768 -33.02 11.78 0.95
CA SER A 768 -33.05 12.95 1.87
C SER A 768 -31.67 13.51 2.18
N THR A 769 -30.60 12.80 1.78
CA THR A 769 -29.21 13.22 1.92
C THR A 769 -28.55 13.50 0.58
N ALA A 770 -29.30 13.47 -0.53
CA ALA A 770 -28.79 13.65 -1.89
C ALA A 770 -28.47 15.12 -2.21
N ASP A 771 -27.48 15.67 -1.50
CA ASP A 771 -26.74 16.83 -1.97
C ASP A 771 -25.75 16.37 -3.07
N PRO A 772 -25.61 17.06 -4.22
CA PRO A 772 -24.62 16.72 -5.25
C PRO A 772 -23.17 16.55 -4.75
N SER A 773 -22.83 17.08 -3.55
CA SER A 773 -21.57 16.85 -2.84
C SER A 773 -21.38 15.41 -2.30
N THR A 774 -22.44 14.58 -2.30
CA THR A 774 -22.41 13.21 -1.75
C THR A 774 -21.56 12.20 -2.53
N SER A 775 -21.17 12.50 -3.77
CA SER A 775 -20.20 11.69 -4.54
C SER A 775 -18.80 11.68 -3.92
N LEU A 776 -18.53 12.58 -2.95
CA LEU A 776 -17.27 12.73 -2.24
C LEU A 776 -17.26 12.06 -0.85
N LEU A 777 -18.37 11.42 -0.44
CA LEU A 777 -18.42 10.75 0.86
C LEU A 777 -17.60 9.45 0.81
N ALA A 778 -16.46 9.46 1.48
CA ALA A 778 -15.65 8.28 1.70
C ALA A 778 -16.38 7.33 2.66
N CYS A 779 -16.30 6.02 2.39
CA CYS A 779 -16.53 5.05 3.45
C CYS A 779 -15.63 5.40 4.64
N GLY A 780 -16.14 5.26 5.86
CA GLY A 780 -15.36 5.52 7.07
C GLY A 780 -13.96 4.92 6.91
N ALA A 781 -12.95 5.79 6.95
CA ALA A 781 -11.54 5.38 6.93
C ALA A 781 -11.31 4.29 7.99
N ALA A 782 -10.29 3.45 7.80
CA ALA A 782 -9.90 2.39 8.75
C ALA A 782 -10.02 2.88 10.21
N GLY A 783 -11.09 2.46 10.86
CA GLY A 783 -11.61 3.12 12.06
C GLY A 783 -12.46 2.16 12.86
N TRP A 784 -12.64 2.52 14.12
CA TRP A 784 -13.27 1.67 15.12
C TRP A 784 -14.53 2.34 15.65
N ILE A 785 -15.54 1.55 15.99
CA ILE A 785 -16.80 1.99 16.56
C ILE A 785 -17.01 1.34 17.92
N THR A 786 -17.53 2.12 18.87
CA THR A 786 -17.94 1.60 20.18
C THR A 786 -19.13 0.64 20.05
N LEU A 787 -19.33 -0.23 21.05
CA LEU A 787 -20.55 -1.04 21.15
C LEU A 787 -21.84 -0.19 21.09
N ALA A 788 -21.82 0.99 21.71
CA ALA A 788 -22.96 1.92 21.70
C ALA A 788 -23.23 2.48 20.29
N GLY A 789 -22.20 2.92 19.58
CA GLY A 789 -22.31 3.39 18.20
C GLY A 789 -22.79 2.29 17.26
N LEU A 790 -22.28 1.06 17.41
CA LEU A 790 -22.71 -0.06 16.57
C LEU A 790 -24.18 -0.42 16.80
N ARG A 791 -24.68 -0.35 18.05
CA ARG A 791 -26.12 -0.53 18.35
C ARG A 791 -26.99 0.50 17.63
N ARG A 792 -26.56 1.76 17.55
CA ARG A 792 -27.27 2.81 16.79
C ARG A 792 -27.32 2.47 15.31
N VAL A 793 -26.18 2.10 14.73
CA VAL A 793 -26.06 1.75 13.32
C VAL A 793 -26.96 0.57 12.95
N LEU A 794 -27.02 -0.46 13.79
CA LEU A 794 -27.89 -1.64 13.57
C LEU A 794 -29.38 -1.33 13.70
N ARG A 795 -29.75 -0.17 14.26
CA ARG A 795 -31.13 0.38 14.27
C ARG A 795 -31.40 1.34 13.12
N GLY A 796 -30.42 1.56 12.23
CA GLY A 796 -30.51 2.51 11.12
C GLY A 796 -30.20 3.96 11.51
N GLU A 797 -29.64 4.22 12.69
CA GLU A 797 -29.23 5.55 13.14
C GLU A 797 -27.75 5.81 12.83
N LEU A 798 -27.39 7.07 12.59
CA LEU A 798 -25.99 7.48 12.46
C LEU A 798 -25.27 7.41 13.83
N PRO A 799 -24.00 6.98 13.87
CA PRO A 799 -23.22 7.04 15.10
C PRO A 799 -22.82 8.49 15.44
N HIS A 800 -22.60 8.77 16.72
CA HIS A 800 -22.04 10.07 17.12
C HIS A 800 -20.54 10.11 16.80
N SER A 801 -19.97 11.31 16.67
CA SER A 801 -18.52 11.47 16.48
C SER A 801 -17.72 10.86 17.64
N SER A 802 -18.25 10.89 18.87
CA SER A 802 -17.66 10.27 20.05
C SER A 802 -17.68 8.73 20.04
N ASP A 803 -18.50 8.12 19.20
CA ASP A 803 -18.56 6.66 19.03
C ASP A 803 -17.47 6.14 18.09
N LEU A 804 -16.77 7.04 17.39
CA LEU A 804 -15.77 6.71 16.37
C LEU A 804 -14.37 6.94 16.92
N LEU A 805 -13.51 5.93 16.79
CA LEU A 805 -12.13 5.91 17.27
C LEU A 805 -11.19 5.72 16.08
N ARG A 806 -10.05 6.42 16.10
CA ARG A 806 -9.03 6.30 15.05
C ARG A 806 -8.01 5.24 15.43
N GLU A 807 -7.51 4.52 14.43
CA GLU A 807 -6.46 3.51 14.64
C GLU A 807 -5.22 4.08 15.36
N CYS A 808 -4.78 5.28 14.98
CA CYS A 808 -3.62 5.94 15.57
C CYS A 808 -3.80 6.32 17.05
N ASP A 809 -5.04 6.30 17.57
CA ASP A 809 -5.33 6.49 18.99
C ASP A 809 -5.30 5.17 19.77
N LEU A 810 -5.28 4.01 19.09
CA LEU A 810 -5.36 2.68 19.67
C LEU A 810 -4.00 1.96 19.70
N TRP A 811 -3.17 2.09 18.67
CA TRP A 811 -1.82 1.52 18.66
C TRP A 811 -0.87 2.28 17.72
N ALA A 812 0.43 2.07 17.94
CA ALA A 812 1.49 2.53 17.06
C ALA A 812 2.24 1.34 16.44
N THR A 813 2.92 1.57 15.32
CA THR A 813 3.86 0.60 14.75
C THR A 813 5.28 0.88 15.22
N GLU A 814 5.99 -0.14 15.67
CA GLU A 814 7.38 -0.06 16.11
C GLU A 814 8.30 -0.89 15.20
N PRO A 815 9.20 -0.26 14.44
CA PRO A 815 10.21 -0.97 13.66
C PRO A 815 11.26 -1.60 14.57
N ARG A 816 11.68 -2.82 14.24
CA ARG A 816 12.74 -3.55 14.94
C ARG A 816 13.69 -4.20 13.93
N ILE A 817 14.99 -4.07 14.21
CA ILE A 817 16.04 -4.70 13.42
C ILE A 817 16.60 -5.89 14.21
N GLY A 818 16.48 -7.07 13.63
CA GLY A 818 17.09 -8.29 14.13
C GLY A 818 18.42 -8.58 13.43
N ILE A 819 19.37 -9.12 14.20
CA ILE A 819 20.63 -9.66 13.70
C ILE A 819 20.73 -11.14 14.05
N ARG A 820 21.32 -11.95 13.16
CA ARG A 820 21.87 -13.25 13.57
C ARG A 820 23.28 -13.04 14.12
N ARG A 821 23.60 -13.70 15.21
CA ARG A 821 24.97 -13.76 15.75
C ARG A 821 25.61 -15.08 15.33
N LYS A 822 26.90 -15.09 15.04
CA LYS A 822 27.69 -16.32 14.94
C LYS A 822 27.92 -16.82 16.37
N ASP A 823 27.56 -18.07 16.64
CA ASP A 823 27.61 -18.63 17.99
C ASP A 823 29.04 -18.68 18.54
N GLU A 824 30.03 -18.89 17.66
CA GLU A 824 31.45 -18.97 18.02
C GLU A 824 32.10 -17.61 18.32
N SER A 825 31.84 -16.60 17.47
CA SER A 825 32.52 -15.30 17.54
C SER A 825 31.70 -14.21 18.22
N HIS A 826 30.43 -14.49 18.53
CA HIS A 826 29.45 -13.52 19.04
C HIS A 826 29.23 -12.28 18.16
N THR A 827 29.86 -12.23 16.98
CA THR A 827 29.73 -11.15 16.00
C THR A 827 28.48 -11.33 15.14
N VAL A 828 28.01 -10.25 14.52
CA VAL A 828 26.91 -10.30 13.56
C VAL A 828 27.30 -11.22 12.41
N ALA A 829 26.45 -12.20 12.09
CA ALA A 829 26.62 -13.03 10.91
C ALA A 829 26.35 -12.19 9.67
N ASP A 830 27.29 -12.17 8.74
CA ASP A 830 27.20 -11.36 7.53
C ASP A 830 25.94 -11.71 6.73
N GLY A 831 25.20 -10.67 6.35
CA GLY A 831 23.96 -10.82 5.58
C GLY A 831 22.73 -11.23 6.37
N ALA A 832 22.80 -11.32 7.70
CA ALA A 832 21.69 -11.79 8.53
C ALA A 832 20.98 -10.67 9.30
N LEU A 833 20.76 -9.53 8.62
CA LEU A 833 19.93 -8.42 9.09
C LEU A 833 18.50 -8.61 8.57
N TYR A 834 17.52 -8.61 9.47
CA TYR A 834 16.11 -8.57 9.11
C TYR A 834 15.40 -7.45 9.87
N SER A 835 14.27 -7.01 9.32
CA SER A 835 13.43 -5.98 9.90
C SER A 835 12.03 -6.55 10.13
N THR A 836 11.42 -6.23 11.26
CA THR A 836 10.02 -6.52 11.59
C THR A 836 9.35 -5.24 12.09
N ARG A 837 8.06 -5.06 11.77
CA ARG A 837 7.25 -4.00 12.38
C ARG A 837 6.29 -4.61 13.36
N HIS A 838 6.52 -4.29 14.62
CA HIS A 838 5.69 -4.71 15.72
C HIS A 838 4.55 -3.73 15.93
N VAL A 839 3.49 -4.21 16.55
CA VAL A 839 2.40 -3.38 17.06
C VAL A 839 2.68 -3.08 18.52
N ARG A 840 2.62 -1.81 18.89
CA ARG A 840 2.61 -1.32 20.27
C ARG A 840 1.20 -0.82 20.59
N PRO A 841 0.34 -1.65 21.19
CA PRO A 841 -0.97 -1.21 21.65
C PRO A 841 -0.84 -0.11 22.71
N ASP A 842 -1.76 0.84 22.71
CA ASP A 842 -1.97 1.72 23.86
C ASP A 842 -2.33 0.86 25.09
N HIS A 843 -1.92 1.26 26.29
CA HIS A 843 -2.19 0.54 27.54
C HIS A 843 -3.68 0.25 27.80
N ARG A 844 -4.59 0.99 27.17
CA ARG A 844 -6.05 0.78 27.26
C ARG A 844 -6.56 -0.28 26.28
N VAL A 845 -5.72 -0.74 25.35
CA VAL A 845 -6.07 -1.73 24.34
C VAL A 845 -5.77 -3.15 24.81
N GLY A 846 -6.72 -4.05 24.58
CA GLY A 846 -6.57 -5.49 24.82
C GLY A 846 -7.34 -6.32 23.80
N LEU A 847 -7.21 -7.65 23.87
CA LEU A 847 -8.02 -8.60 23.11
C LEU A 847 -8.98 -9.33 24.04
N GLY A 848 -10.28 -9.18 23.82
CA GLY A 848 -11.34 -9.87 24.56
C GLY A 848 -11.81 -11.12 23.83
N LEU A 849 -12.07 -12.18 24.59
CA LEU A 849 -12.58 -13.46 24.08
C LEU A 849 -13.49 -14.15 25.08
N ASP A 850 -14.53 -14.79 24.57
CA ASP A 850 -15.38 -15.70 25.34
C ASP A 850 -15.05 -17.15 24.96
N ILE A 851 -14.79 -17.99 25.96
CA ILE A 851 -14.44 -19.40 25.81
C ILE A 851 -15.56 -20.27 26.36
N ALA A 852 -16.00 -21.26 25.56
CA ALA A 852 -16.95 -22.28 25.96
C ALA A 852 -16.41 -23.70 25.65
N GLY A 853 -17.00 -24.69 26.30
CA GLY A 853 -16.70 -26.12 26.06
C GLY A 853 -15.40 -26.64 26.70
N VAL A 854 -14.84 -25.89 27.66
CA VAL A 854 -13.69 -26.29 28.47
C VAL A 854 -14.11 -26.64 29.92
N PRO A 855 -13.45 -27.59 30.59
CA PRO A 855 -13.69 -27.87 32.01
C PRO A 855 -13.48 -26.63 32.88
N SER A 856 -14.30 -26.44 33.91
CA SER A 856 -14.22 -25.27 34.81
C SER A 856 -12.90 -25.20 35.60
N SER A 857 -12.18 -26.31 35.72
CA SER A 857 -10.85 -26.38 36.34
C SER A 857 -9.74 -25.82 35.44
N TRP A 858 -9.97 -25.68 34.14
CA TRP A 858 -9.00 -25.17 33.18
C TRP A 858 -9.24 -23.68 32.98
N SER A 859 -8.31 -22.86 33.43
CA SER A 859 -8.37 -21.40 33.25
C SER A 859 -6.97 -20.81 33.07
N PRO A 860 -6.70 -20.14 31.93
CA PRO A 860 -5.42 -19.48 31.69
C PRO A 860 -5.38 -18.08 32.31
N ALA A 861 -6.41 -17.64 33.04
CA ALA A 861 -6.45 -16.34 33.70
C ALA A 861 -5.36 -16.23 34.78
N GLY A 862 -4.77 -15.04 34.90
CA GLY A 862 -3.65 -14.77 35.81
C GLY A 862 -2.29 -15.28 35.31
N ARG A 863 -2.19 -15.75 34.07
CA ARG A 863 -0.95 -16.26 33.48
C ARG A 863 -0.42 -15.37 32.36
N VAL A 864 0.84 -15.59 32.02
CA VAL A 864 1.49 -14.99 30.86
C VAL A 864 1.84 -16.11 29.89
N PHE A 865 1.55 -15.94 28.61
CA PHE A 865 1.93 -16.91 27.58
C PHE A 865 2.30 -16.25 26.25
N PRO A 866 3.04 -16.96 25.37
CA PRO A 866 3.39 -16.45 24.05
C PRO A 866 2.16 -16.27 23.15
N LEU A 867 2.05 -15.13 22.49
CA LEU A 867 1.02 -14.76 21.53
C LEU A 867 1.66 -14.05 20.33
N GLY A 868 1.57 -14.67 19.16
CA GLY A 868 2.15 -14.17 17.91
C GLY A 868 3.56 -14.70 17.62
N GLY A 869 4.22 -14.07 16.65
CA GLY A 869 5.59 -14.36 16.25
C GLY A 869 6.62 -13.91 17.29
N GLU A 870 7.85 -14.42 17.17
CA GLU A 870 8.98 -14.14 18.09
C GLU A 870 8.71 -14.46 19.57
N GLY A 871 7.65 -15.21 19.90
CA GLY A 871 7.31 -15.57 21.27
C GLY A 871 6.90 -14.38 22.15
N ARG A 872 6.36 -13.30 21.55
CA ARG A 872 5.91 -12.12 22.29
C ARG A 872 4.86 -12.49 23.33
N LEU A 873 4.90 -11.84 24.49
CA LEU A 873 4.10 -12.25 25.63
C LEU A 873 2.77 -11.50 25.71
N ALA A 874 1.73 -12.22 26.12
CA ALA A 874 0.44 -11.65 26.50
C ALA A 874 0.15 -12.01 27.95
N ALA A 875 -0.23 -11.01 28.73
CA ALA A 875 -0.83 -11.21 30.04
C ALA A 875 -2.32 -11.56 29.86
N CYS A 876 -2.77 -12.64 30.47
CA CYS A 876 -4.14 -13.12 30.39
C CYS A 876 -4.85 -12.88 31.73
N GLN A 877 -6.00 -12.21 31.70
CA GLN A 877 -6.80 -11.89 32.88
C GLN A 877 -8.27 -12.26 32.64
N ALA A 878 -9.03 -12.47 33.72
CA ALA A 878 -10.48 -12.58 33.62
C ALA A 878 -11.06 -11.23 33.18
N TRP A 879 -12.00 -11.25 32.24
CA TRP A 879 -12.59 -10.05 31.68
C TRP A 879 -14.04 -9.87 32.16
N GLU A 880 -14.32 -8.79 32.88
CA GLU A 880 -15.67 -8.48 33.40
C GLU A 880 -16.46 -7.53 32.48
N GLY A 881 -16.06 -7.40 31.21
CA GLY A 881 -16.69 -6.46 30.29
C GLY A 881 -18.15 -6.79 29.95
N PRO A 882 -18.84 -5.83 29.30
CA PRO A 882 -20.26 -5.94 29.00
C PRO A 882 -20.55 -7.18 28.14
N GLU A 883 -21.77 -7.69 28.23
CA GLU A 883 -22.25 -8.70 27.30
C GLU A 883 -22.42 -8.09 25.90
N ILE A 884 -21.90 -8.81 24.90
CA ILE A 884 -22.02 -8.41 23.49
C ILE A 884 -23.37 -8.94 23.00
N SER A 885 -24.35 -8.06 22.94
CA SER A 885 -25.70 -8.35 22.47
C SER A 885 -26.27 -7.19 21.68
N PHE A 886 -27.09 -7.54 20.69
CA PHE A 886 -27.76 -6.64 19.76
C PHE A 886 -29.24 -6.98 19.65
N ASP A 887 -30.03 -6.03 19.15
CA ASP A 887 -31.45 -6.26 18.90
C ASP A 887 -31.58 -7.13 17.63
N ALA A 888 -32.29 -8.26 17.74
CA ALA A 888 -32.65 -9.04 16.57
C ALA A 888 -33.72 -8.30 15.74
N PRO A 889 -33.77 -8.49 14.41
CA PRO A 889 -34.88 -8.01 13.60
C PRO A 889 -36.23 -8.49 14.17
N ALA A 890 -37.30 -7.73 13.94
CA ALA A 890 -38.64 -8.18 14.35
C ALA A 890 -39.02 -9.50 13.64
N ARG A 891 -39.88 -10.33 14.24
CA ARG A 891 -40.28 -11.62 13.66
C ARG A 891 -41.04 -11.48 12.34
N ASP A 892 -41.75 -10.38 12.17
CA ASP A 892 -42.49 -9.99 10.97
C ASP A 892 -41.63 -9.19 9.98
N ALA A 893 -40.36 -8.91 10.30
CA ALA A 893 -39.45 -8.23 9.39
C ALA A 893 -39.25 -9.06 8.12
N ARG A 894 -39.23 -8.38 6.97
CA ARG A 894 -38.92 -9.00 5.67
C ARG A 894 -37.46 -8.86 5.26
N THR A 895 -36.70 -8.08 6.02
CA THR A 895 -35.35 -7.63 5.67
C THR A 895 -34.47 -7.58 6.90
N ALA A 896 -33.19 -7.91 6.72
CA ALA A 896 -32.19 -7.84 7.78
C ALA A 896 -30.88 -7.26 7.24
N VAL A 897 -30.10 -6.66 8.14
CA VAL A 897 -28.71 -6.28 7.90
C VAL A 897 -27.80 -7.18 8.71
N LEU A 898 -26.75 -7.71 8.08
CA LEU A 898 -25.72 -8.50 8.75
C LEU A 898 -24.39 -7.75 8.68
N VAL A 899 -23.76 -7.52 9.83
CA VAL A 899 -22.46 -6.82 9.95
C VAL A 899 -21.43 -7.79 10.52
N ALA A 900 -20.37 -8.07 9.77
CA ALA A 900 -19.26 -8.92 10.23
C ALA A 900 -18.52 -8.26 11.42
N LEU A 901 -18.51 -8.93 12.58
CA LEU A 901 -17.71 -8.52 13.75
C LEU A 901 -16.33 -9.17 13.73
N THR A 902 -16.25 -10.41 13.23
CA THR A 902 -14.99 -11.14 13.00
C THR A 902 -14.88 -11.54 11.52
N PRO A 903 -13.68 -11.90 11.02
CA PRO A 903 -13.53 -12.23 9.60
C PRO A 903 -14.41 -13.42 9.21
N VAL A 904 -15.07 -13.33 8.07
CA VAL A 904 -15.96 -14.40 7.57
C VAL A 904 -15.23 -15.17 6.48
N LEU A 905 -14.88 -16.44 6.73
CA LEU A 905 -14.26 -17.28 5.70
C LEU A 905 -15.24 -17.52 4.56
N LEU A 906 -14.80 -17.25 3.33
CA LEU A 906 -15.59 -17.36 2.11
C LEU A 906 -15.22 -18.63 1.35
N ASP A 907 -16.22 -19.27 0.73
CA ASP A 907 -15.99 -20.43 -0.11
C ASP A 907 -15.22 -20.09 -1.41
N ALA A 908 -14.56 -21.09 -1.98
CA ALA A 908 -13.63 -20.93 -3.10
C ALA A 908 -14.30 -20.54 -4.43
N ALA A 909 -15.58 -20.91 -4.64
CA ALA A 909 -16.29 -20.55 -5.86
C ALA A 909 -16.80 -19.10 -5.79
N PRO A 910 -16.57 -18.26 -6.83
CA PRO A 910 -17.23 -16.96 -6.98
C PRO A 910 -18.68 -17.20 -7.40
N ALA A 911 -19.48 -17.75 -6.51
CA ALA A 911 -20.92 -17.82 -6.70
C ALA A 911 -21.55 -16.55 -6.14
N ARG A 912 -22.63 -16.09 -6.76
CA ARG A 912 -23.51 -15.03 -6.25
C ARG A 912 -23.82 -15.33 -4.78
N SER A 913 -23.15 -14.59 -3.89
CA SER A 913 -23.53 -14.33 -2.51
C SER A 913 -24.41 -15.37 -1.83
N GLU A 914 -23.81 -16.46 -1.37
CA GLU A 914 -24.30 -17.17 -0.18
C GLU A 914 -23.33 -16.88 0.95
N LEU A 915 -23.73 -15.97 1.84
CA LEU A 915 -23.32 -16.07 3.22
C LEU A 915 -24.14 -17.26 3.75
N ALA A 916 -23.48 -18.34 4.16
CA ALA A 916 -24.16 -19.56 4.61
C ALA A 916 -24.94 -19.32 5.92
N VAL A 917 -26.08 -18.65 5.81
CA VAL A 917 -27.01 -18.30 6.88
C VAL A 917 -28.40 -18.76 6.41
N PRO A 918 -29.04 -19.70 7.12
CA PRO A 918 -30.38 -20.17 6.77
C PRO A 918 -31.41 -19.03 6.68
N GLY A 919 -32.32 -19.12 5.70
CA GLY A 919 -33.48 -18.25 5.57
C GLY A 919 -33.24 -16.84 5.03
N VAL A 920 -32.03 -16.54 4.54
CA VAL A 920 -31.70 -15.22 3.97
C VAL A 920 -31.30 -15.29 2.50
N ARG A 921 -31.68 -14.26 1.74
CA ARG A 921 -31.20 -14.00 0.38
C ARG A 921 -30.51 -12.65 0.32
N ILE A 922 -29.26 -12.61 -0.12
CA ILE A 922 -28.49 -11.36 -0.22
C ILE A 922 -28.98 -10.55 -1.43
N VAL A 923 -29.37 -9.30 -1.20
CA VAL A 923 -29.85 -8.37 -2.24
C VAL A 923 -28.85 -7.27 -2.56
N SER A 924 -27.97 -6.95 -1.61
CA SER A 924 -26.90 -5.96 -1.75
C SER A 924 -25.79 -6.22 -0.72
N ALA A 925 -24.60 -5.66 -0.92
CA ALA A 925 -23.52 -5.75 0.06
C ALA A 925 -22.53 -4.58 -0.01
N CYS A 926 -21.85 -4.33 1.10
CA CYS A 926 -20.69 -3.44 1.23
C CYS A 926 -19.51 -4.27 1.76
N ILE A 927 -18.70 -4.81 0.84
CA ILE A 927 -17.59 -5.73 1.09
C ILE A 927 -16.35 -5.21 0.37
N ASP A 928 -15.24 -5.14 1.09
CA ASP A 928 -13.94 -4.74 0.55
C ASP A 928 -13.15 -5.95 0.06
N ARG A 929 -11.92 -5.73 -0.45
CA ARG A 929 -11.04 -6.80 -0.92
C ARG A 929 -10.91 -7.90 0.15
N PRO A 930 -11.15 -9.18 -0.21
CA PRO A 930 -11.03 -10.27 0.74
C PRO A 930 -9.64 -10.33 1.36
N TRP A 931 -9.58 -10.57 2.66
CA TRP A 931 -8.33 -10.90 3.35
C TRP A 931 -7.86 -12.29 2.94
N ARG A 932 -6.54 -12.48 2.90
CA ARG A 932 -5.87 -13.76 2.63
C ARG A 932 -5.39 -14.34 3.96
N ILE A 933 -6.20 -15.20 4.57
CA ILE A 933 -5.94 -15.77 5.89
C ILE A 933 -5.29 -17.14 5.72
N GLY A 934 -4.14 -17.35 6.35
CA GLY A 934 -3.46 -18.63 6.42
C GLY A 934 -3.09 -18.98 7.85
N GLY A 935 -2.09 -19.85 7.98
CA GLY A 935 -1.57 -20.26 9.28
C GLY A 935 -0.49 -21.32 9.12
N TRP A 936 -0.19 -22.00 10.21
CA TRP A 936 0.81 -23.07 10.24
C TRP A 936 0.17 -24.35 10.76
N ASP A 937 0.37 -25.45 10.03
CA ASP A 937 0.05 -26.78 10.51
C ASP A 937 1.28 -27.36 11.21
N SER A 938 1.26 -27.38 12.54
CA SER A 938 2.36 -27.91 13.35
C SER A 938 2.55 -29.42 13.18
N ARG A 939 1.51 -30.17 12.80
CA ARG A 939 1.56 -31.62 12.64
C ARG A 939 2.17 -32.01 11.30
N GLN A 940 1.76 -31.34 10.23
CA GLN A 940 2.31 -31.56 8.89
C GLN A 940 3.61 -30.77 8.65
N ARG A 941 3.96 -29.84 9.56
CA ARG A 941 5.07 -28.90 9.43
C ARG A 941 5.03 -28.15 8.09
N ALA A 942 3.85 -27.67 7.73
CA ALA A 942 3.59 -27.00 6.47
C ALA A 942 2.71 -25.76 6.66
N PRO A 943 2.81 -24.75 5.77
CA PRO A 943 1.87 -23.65 5.74
C PRO A 943 0.44 -24.13 5.42
N LEU A 944 -0.55 -23.63 6.15
CA LEU A 944 -1.95 -23.79 5.75
C LEU A 944 -2.23 -23.00 4.47
N PRO A 945 -3.13 -23.50 3.59
CA PRO A 945 -3.55 -22.75 2.42
C PRO A 945 -4.10 -21.37 2.80
N LEU A 946 -3.76 -20.36 1.99
CA LEU A 946 -4.37 -19.03 2.11
C LEU A 946 -5.80 -19.09 1.59
N ARG A 947 -6.76 -18.74 2.44
CA ARG A 947 -8.19 -18.73 2.12
C ARG A 947 -8.72 -17.30 2.12
N ASN A 948 -9.77 -17.06 1.35
CA ASN A 948 -10.40 -15.74 1.29
C ASN A 948 -11.31 -15.54 2.51
N ALA A 949 -11.26 -14.36 3.10
CA ALA A 949 -12.18 -13.96 4.16
C ALA A 949 -12.74 -12.57 3.88
N ALA A 950 -14.05 -12.37 4.03
CA ALA A 950 -14.58 -11.02 4.08
C ALA A 950 -14.04 -10.34 5.35
N PRO A 951 -13.49 -9.12 5.24
CA PRO A 951 -12.96 -8.42 6.39
C PRO A 951 -14.07 -8.08 7.40
N PRO A 952 -13.76 -8.01 8.69
CA PRO A 952 -14.63 -7.38 9.69
C PRO A 952 -15.13 -6.00 9.22
N GLY A 953 -16.35 -5.62 9.61
CA GLY A 953 -17.05 -4.44 9.13
C GLY A 953 -17.75 -4.61 7.77
N SER A 954 -17.59 -5.74 7.09
CA SER A 954 -18.37 -6.08 5.89
C SER A 954 -19.87 -6.15 6.21
N VAL A 955 -20.71 -5.67 5.29
CA VAL A 955 -22.16 -5.58 5.49
C VAL A 955 -22.90 -6.30 4.37
N TRP A 956 -23.88 -7.13 4.73
CA TRP A 956 -24.83 -7.75 3.80
C TRP A 956 -26.23 -7.26 4.08
N PHE A 957 -26.94 -6.88 3.01
CA PHE A 957 -28.36 -6.56 3.06
C PHE A 957 -29.12 -7.78 2.56
N CYS A 958 -30.03 -8.27 3.40
CA CYS A 958 -30.71 -9.53 3.19
C CYS A 958 -32.22 -9.34 3.14
N GLU A 959 -32.87 -10.10 2.26
CA GLU A 959 -34.29 -10.42 2.33
C GLU A 959 -34.47 -11.72 3.12
N LEU A 960 -35.43 -11.75 4.04
CA LEU A 960 -35.75 -12.93 4.84
C LEU A 960 -36.76 -13.79 4.06
N VAL A 961 -36.26 -14.81 3.36
CA VAL A 961 -37.09 -15.75 2.58
C VAL A 961 -37.71 -16.83 3.45
N ASP A 962 -37.09 -17.13 4.59
CA ASP A 962 -37.62 -17.96 5.66
C ASP A 962 -37.26 -17.30 7.01
N PRO A 963 -38.09 -16.37 7.51
CA PRO A 963 -37.83 -15.66 8.75
C PRO A 963 -37.68 -16.59 9.96
N ASP A 964 -38.41 -17.70 10.01
CA ASP A 964 -38.35 -18.64 11.14
C ASP A 964 -37.01 -19.39 11.15
N ALA A 965 -36.54 -19.85 9.99
CA ALA A 965 -35.21 -20.45 9.86
C ALA A 965 -34.09 -19.45 10.20
N PHE A 966 -34.23 -18.18 9.80
CA PHE A 966 -33.28 -17.14 10.17
C PHE A 966 -33.27 -16.92 11.69
N HIS A 967 -34.43 -16.67 12.30
CA HIS A 967 -34.54 -16.42 13.74
C HIS A 967 -34.08 -17.60 14.61
N ALA A 968 -34.22 -18.84 14.12
CA ALA A 968 -33.67 -20.02 14.80
C ALA A 968 -32.13 -20.03 14.88
N THR A 969 -31.45 -19.28 14.01
CA THR A 969 -29.98 -19.18 13.97
C THR A 969 -29.45 -17.99 14.76
N VAL A 970 -30.31 -17.04 15.13
CA VAL A 970 -29.94 -15.81 15.83
C VAL A 970 -30.00 -16.03 17.33
N THR A 971 -28.90 -15.73 18.04
CA THR A 971 -28.84 -15.75 19.50
C THR A 971 -28.27 -14.41 19.97
N ASN A 972 -28.98 -13.69 20.85
CA ASN A 972 -28.58 -12.36 21.35
C ASN A 972 -28.28 -11.33 20.23
N GLY A 973 -28.98 -11.41 19.10
CA GLY A 973 -28.75 -10.55 17.93
C GLY A 973 -27.45 -10.84 17.18
N LEU A 974 -26.91 -12.05 17.35
CA LEU A 974 -25.71 -12.55 16.68
C LEU A 974 -26.04 -13.79 15.86
N VAL A 975 -25.38 -13.92 14.71
CA VAL A 975 -25.44 -15.10 13.85
C VAL A 975 -24.01 -15.50 13.44
N ARG A 976 -23.79 -16.79 13.18
CA ARG A 976 -22.52 -17.30 12.68
C ARG A 976 -22.65 -17.63 11.20
N ALA A 977 -21.69 -17.17 10.42
CA ALA A 977 -21.67 -17.28 8.97
C ALA A 977 -20.34 -17.86 8.46
N GLY A 978 -20.41 -18.66 7.40
CA GLY A 978 -19.23 -19.25 6.77
C GLY A 978 -18.55 -20.32 7.63
N ALA A 979 -17.31 -20.68 7.27
CA ALA A 979 -16.56 -21.75 7.90
C ALA A 979 -15.77 -21.30 9.15
N GLY A 980 -15.42 -22.26 10.01
CA GLY A 980 -14.56 -22.05 11.18
C GLY A 980 -15.16 -21.35 12.41
N PRO A 981 -16.47 -21.47 12.73
CA PRO A 981 -17.08 -20.75 13.85
C PRO A 981 -16.47 -21.08 15.22
N ALA A 982 -15.99 -22.31 15.42
CA ALA A 982 -15.37 -22.75 16.67
C ALA A 982 -14.07 -21.98 17.00
N ALA A 983 -13.35 -21.52 15.98
CA ALA A 983 -12.13 -20.73 16.12
C ALA A 983 -12.37 -19.21 16.21
N GLY A 984 -13.64 -18.77 16.24
CA GLY A 984 -14.01 -17.36 16.30
C GLY A 984 -14.22 -16.67 14.95
N PHE A 985 -14.16 -17.38 13.82
CA PHE A 985 -14.52 -16.82 12.51
C PHE A 985 -16.05 -16.66 12.37
N GLY A 986 -16.47 -15.75 11.50
CA GLY A 986 -17.84 -15.73 10.99
C GLY A 986 -18.88 -15.06 11.88
N LEU A 987 -18.51 -14.40 12.97
CA LEU A 987 -19.50 -13.78 13.85
C LEU A 987 -20.05 -12.50 13.22
N CYS A 988 -21.37 -12.44 13.03
CA CYS A 988 -22.06 -11.28 12.48
C CYS A 988 -23.11 -10.75 13.47
N ALA A 989 -23.21 -9.43 13.62
CA ALA A 989 -24.34 -8.78 14.29
C ALA A 989 -25.51 -8.62 13.32
N THR A 990 -26.72 -8.81 13.83
CA THR A 990 -27.96 -8.60 13.09
C THR A 990 -28.53 -7.21 13.41
N GLY A 991 -29.04 -6.52 12.40
CA GLY A 991 -29.71 -5.23 12.57
C GLY A 991 -31.01 -5.16 11.79
N SER A 992 -31.87 -4.24 12.21
CA SER A 992 -33.11 -3.93 11.51
C SER A 992 -32.79 -3.05 10.31
N ALA A 993 -33.08 -3.57 9.12
CA ALA A 993 -33.04 -2.77 7.90
C ALA A 993 -34.20 -1.76 7.89
N PRO A 994 -34.00 -0.47 7.55
CA PRO A 994 -35.12 0.39 7.20
C PRO A 994 -35.89 -0.28 6.05
N ALA A 995 -37.22 -0.31 6.14
CA ALA A 995 -38.07 -0.90 5.10
C ALA A 995 -37.77 -0.21 3.76
N TRP A 996 -36.98 -0.86 2.91
CA TRP A 996 -36.72 -0.38 1.57
C TRP A 996 -37.89 -0.83 0.69
N GLU A 997 -38.69 0.11 0.22
CA GLU A 997 -39.74 -0.18 -0.76
C GLU A 997 -39.07 -0.48 -2.10
N PHE A 998 -39.13 -1.73 -2.52
CA PHE A 998 -38.72 -2.11 -3.86
C PHE A 998 -39.79 -1.66 -4.85
N THR A 999 -39.46 -0.72 -5.73
CA THR A 999 -40.22 -0.55 -6.96
C THR A 999 -40.12 -1.85 -7.75
N ARG A 1000 -41.27 -2.48 -8.00
CA ARG A 1000 -41.39 -3.64 -8.88
C ARG A 1000 -41.15 -3.27 -10.32
#